data_AF-A0A2G6YDZ9-F1
#
_entry.id   AF-A0A2G6YDZ9-F1
#
_cell.length_a   1.000
_cell.length_b   1.000
_cell.length_c   1.000
_cell.angle_alpha   90.00
_cell.angle_beta   90.00
_cell.angle_gamma   90.00
#
_symmetry.space_group_name_H-M   'P 1'
#
loop_
_entity.id
_entity.type
_entity.pdbx_description
1 polymer ?
#
loop_
_entity_poly.entity_id
_entity_poly.type
_entity_poly.pdbx_seq_one_letter_code
_entity_poly.pdbx_strand_id
1 'polypeptide(L)'
;MKRETPPSIPSPLSALQPISLDVLREKYLKPGETGVEDLYRRVARALASVEAPELREKYEALFLANLHAGAIGAGRIMSAAGTDIQATLINCFVQPVGDCIQGVDDEGYPGIYEALREAAETMRRGGGVGYDFSRIRPRGAEVKGTHSMASGPCSYINVFDQSCSTVESAGSRRGAQMGVLRIDHPDVKEFITAKRTPGRWNNFNVSVGVSDAFIEAVQANAPWELVHRARPGAALQAQGAHQRADGQWVYATVPARELWDTIMKSAYDFAEPGILFLGRINEDNNLHYCEEIAATNPCGEQPLPSYGCCDLGPIILTRFVRHPFGRGGVAAFDFEAFEQAVALQVRALDNVLDVTFWPLPQQRDEAMAKRRIGVGFTGMGNTLAMLCQRYDAPEGRALAARIAERMRDAAYEASVALAQEKGAFPQFNAEGYLASGTFASRLPAALQKSIRKHGIRNSHLLSIAPTGTVSLAFADNASNGIEPPFSWMYKRKKREADGSTSEYAVEDHAWRLYRDGGGDVNALPDYFVSALAMSAQDHIAMMEAVQPFVDTAISKTVNIPADYPYEDFKDLYLQAWRARLKGLATYRPNAILGSVLEVTTPAPAPVAAPAPAAVSAPPVDPMRTVIESRPKGGLSAVAEKVEYWTQEGHKTLYIIVSFLPVPTGIGNRTVDRAIEFFMPVGQSGESQQWITSSMRLLSLAARGGFLERALSDMRKVAWDRGPVRLGTHQRADGAMVPMWHDSEVAAIAFAVQNILARRVAEPQQQSLPLDEPEAPLGMPPAMAGKKCSECGAHAVIRKDGCDYCTQCGHLGSCG
;
A
#
# COMPACT_ATOMS: atom_id res chain seq x y z
N MET A 1 31.81 15.50 42.23
CA MET A 1 30.96 14.40 42.71
C MET A 1 31.19 13.20 41.82
N LYS A 2 31.54 12.04 42.40
CA LYS A 2 31.75 10.80 41.65
C LYS A 2 30.42 10.45 40.96
N ARG A 3 30.42 10.40 39.62
CA ARG A 3 29.28 9.88 38.84
C ARG A 3 29.06 8.44 39.30
N GLU A 4 27.91 8.19 39.92
CA GLU A 4 27.42 6.82 40.06
C GLU A 4 27.36 6.23 38.65
N THR A 5 28.01 5.09 38.47
CA THR A 5 27.88 4.26 37.28
C THR A 5 26.39 4.12 36.98
N PRO A 6 25.91 4.35 35.75
CA PRO A 6 24.51 4.12 35.44
C PRO A 6 24.18 2.69 35.87
N PRO A 7 23.06 2.46 36.59
CA PRO A 7 22.69 1.11 36.95
C PRO A 7 22.68 0.29 35.67
N SER A 8 23.46 -0.80 35.67
CA SER A 8 23.43 -1.78 34.60
C SER A 8 21.98 -2.08 34.31
N ILE A 9 21.52 -1.73 33.11
CA ILE A 9 20.20 -2.11 32.60
C ILE A 9 20.05 -3.59 32.96
N PRO A 10 19.03 -4.00 33.72
CA PRO A 10 18.83 -5.40 33.99
C PRO A 10 18.82 -6.14 32.64
N SER A 11 19.79 -7.04 32.46
CA SER A 11 19.85 -8.00 31.36
C SER A 11 18.45 -8.58 31.14
N PRO A 12 18.00 -8.73 29.89
CA PRO A 12 16.59 -8.66 29.53
C PRO A 12 15.82 -9.74 30.28
N LEU A 13 14.95 -9.32 31.21
CA LEU A 13 13.88 -10.15 31.70
C LEU A 13 12.89 -10.30 30.55
N SER A 14 13.24 -11.27 29.71
CA SER A 14 12.52 -11.97 28.65
C SER A 14 13.25 -11.92 27.29
N ALA A 15 13.60 -13.09 26.77
CA ALA A 15 14.04 -13.25 25.39
C ALA A 15 12.97 -12.65 24.45
N LEU A 16 13.42 -12.06 23.32
CA LEU A 16 12.51 -11.62 22.26
C LEU A 16 11.53 -12.74 21.90
N GLN A 17 10.27 -12.38 21.68
CA GLN A 17 9.25 -13.35 21.29
C GLN A 17 9.64 -14.04 19.96
N PRO A 18 9.25 -15.31 19.72
CA PRO A 18 9.60 -16.05 18.51
C PRO A 18 9.27 -15.30 17.21
N ILE A 19 8.09 -14.67 17.15
CA ILE A 19 7.69 -13.89 15.97
C ILE A 19 8.60 -12.68 15.71
N SER A 20 9.09 -12.02 16.76
CA SER A 20 10.00 -10.88 16.64
C SER A 20 11.33 -11.32 16.05
N LEU A 21 11.86 -12.46 16.51
CA LEU A 21 13.08 -13.08 15.98
C LEU A 21 12.91 -13.54 14.52
N ASP A 22 11.77 -14.14 14.18
CA ASP A 22 11.50 -14.59 12.82
C ASP A 22 11.35 -13.42 11.86
N VAL A 23 10.65 -12.35 12.26
CA VAL A 23 10.56 -11.12 11.46
C VAL A 23 11.92 -10.45 11.31
N LEU A 24 12.75 -10.43 12.37
CA LEU A 24 14.11 -9.93 12.32
C LEU A 24 14.94 -10.70 11.28
N ARG A 25 14.94 -12.04 11.36
CA ARG A 25 15.67 -12.94 10.46
C ARG A 25 15.21 -12.81 9.02
N GLU A 26 13.90 -12.83 8.78
CA GLU A 26 13.33 -12.82 7.44
C GLU A 26 13.52 -11.47 6.74
N LYS A 27 13.27 -10.36 7.46
CA LYS A 27 13.15 -9.04 6.83
C LYS A 27 14.40 -8.19 6.91
N TYR A 28 15.31 -8.48 7.83
CA TYR A 28 16.38 -7.54 8.17
C TYR A 28 17.78 -8.15 8.17
N LEU A 29 17.95 -9.38 8.65
CA LEU A 29 19.26 -10.05 8.60
C LEU A 29 19.65 -10.38 7.16
N LYS A 30 20.92 -10.19 6.84
CA LYS A 30 21.56 -10.49 5.55
C LYS A 30 22.45 -11.72 5.66
N PRO A 31 22.86 -12.33 4.52
CA PRO A 31 23.77 -13.46 4.55
C PRO A 31 25.02 -13.17 5.39
N GLY A 32 25.30 -14.03 6.37
CA GLY A 32 26.40 -13.87 7.32
C GLY A 32 26.04 -13.17 8.63
N GLU A 33 24.86 -12.54 8.74
CA GLU A 33 24.38 -11.94 9.99
C GLU A 33 23.62 -12.96 10.83
N THR A 34 23.99 -13.08 12.10
CA THR A 34 23.42 -14.07 13.03
C THR A 34 22.41 -13.47 14.01
N GLY A 35 22.46 -12.15 14.21
CA GLY A 35 21.57 -11.44 15.12
C GLY A 35 21.60 -9.93 14.95
N VAL A 36 20.90 -9.25 15.86
CA VAL A 36 20.72 -7.79 15.82
C VAL A 36 22.03 -7.00 15.94
N GLU A 37 23.03 -7.57 16.62
CA GLU A 37 24.37 -6.97 16.76
C GLU A 37 25.08 -6.80 15.41
N ASP A 38 25.08 -7.83 14.58
CA ASP A 38 25.71 -7.79 13.25
C ASP A 38 25.02 -6.74 12.37
N LEU A 39 23.68 -6.73 12.41
CA LEU A 39 22.85 -5.75 11.73
C LEU A 39 23.19 -4.33 12.18
N TYR A 40 23.24 -4.07 13.49
CA TYR A 40 23.53 -2.74 14.01
C TYR A 40 24.93 -2.26 13.62
N ARG A 41 25.93 -3.14 13.64
CA ARG A 41 27.28 -2.82 13.16
C ARG A 41 27.26 -2.44 11.68
N ARG A 42 26.56 -3.21 10.84
CA ARG A 42 26.41 -2.91 9.41
C ARG A 42 25.77 -1.54 9.21
N VAL A 43 24.63 -1.28 9.86
CA VAL A 43 23.91 -0.01 9.73
C VAL A 43 24.76 1.16 10.22
N ALA A 44 25.37 1.06 11.40
CA ALA A 44 26.22 2.11 11.97
C ALA A 44 27.40 2.46 11.05
N ARG A 45 28.09 1.44 10.52
CA ARG A 45 29.19 1.63 9.56
C ARG A 45 28.73 2.33 8.29
N ALA A 46 27.58 1.92 7.74
CA ALA A 46 27.02 2.51 6.55
C ALA A 46 26.71 4.00 6.74
N LEU A 47 26.07 4.35 7.86
CA LEU A 47 25.73 5.74 8.19
C LEU A 47 26.96 6.61 8.47
N ALA A 48 28.03 6.03 9.02
CA ALA A 48 29.29 6.74 9.25
C ALA A 48 30.13 6.91 7.97
N SER A 49 29.86 6.16 6.91
CA SER A 49 30.71 6.14 5.70
C SER A 49 30.80 7.48 4.96
N VAL A 50 29.78 8.33 5.09
CA VAL A 50 29.69 9.67 4.48
C VAL A 50 30.25 10.78 5.37
N GLU A 51 30.68 10.45 6.60
CA GLU A 51 31.44 11.39 7.42
C GLU A 51 32.85 11.60 6.87
N ALA A 52 33.46 12.72 7.27
CA ALA A 52 34.87 12.99 7.00
C ALA A 52 35.74 11.81 7.51
N PRO A 53 36.78 11.39 6.76
CA PRO A 53 37.55 10.17 7.07
C PRO A 53 37.99 10.03 8.53
N GLU A 54 38.44 11.11 9.14
CA GLU A 54 38.90 11.20 10.53
C GLU A 54 37.78 11.11 11.58
N LEU A 55 36.52 11.32 11.17
CA LEU A 55 35.34 11.25 12.04
C LEU A 55 34.59 9.92 11.92
N ARG A 56 34.89 9.10 10.91
CA ARG A 56 34.14 7.86 10.61
C ARG A 56 34.12 6.89 11.77
N GLU A 57 35.27 6.59 12.37
CA GLU A 57 35.37 5.66 13.50
C GLU A 57 34.57 6.16 14.71
N LYS A 58 34.67 7.46 15.00
CA LYS A 58 33.91 8.10 16.08
C LYS A 58 32.40 7.97 15.85
N TYR A 59 31.91 8.32 14.66
CA TYR A 59 30.47 8.26 14.39
C TYR A 59 29.95 6.84 14.19
N GLU A 60 30.75 5.89 13.69
CA GLU A 60 30.38 4.46 13.68
C GLU A 60 30.12 3.98 15.12
N ALA A 61 31.01 4.31 16.06
CA ALA A 61 30.83 3.96 17.46
C ALA A 61 29.60 4.66 18.09
N LEU A 62 29.38 5.95 17.80
CA LEU A 62 28.23 6.70 18.31
C LEU A 62 26.90 6.20 17.74
N PHE A 63 26.82 5.91 16.44
CA PHE A 63 25.61 5.38 15.82
C PHE A 63 25.30 3.96 16.31
N LEU A 64 26.32 3.12 16.48
CA LEU A 64 26.14 1.80 17.09
C LEU A 64 25.58 1.92 18.51
N ALA A 65 26.16 2.78 19.35
CA ALA A 65 25.65 3.06 20.68
C ALA A 65 24.20 3.59 20.66
N ASN A 66 23.85 4.44 19.68
CA ASN A 66 22.51 5.00 19.55
C ASN A 66 21.46 3.93 19.17
N LEU A 67 21.82 2.98 18.29
CA LEU A 67 20.99 1.82 17.95
C LEU A 67 20.73 0.93 19.18
N HIS A 68 21.74 0.74 20.04
CA HIS A 68 21.56 0.05 21.33
C HIS A 68 20.69 0.84 22.30
N ALA A 69 20.81 2.17 22.33
CA ALA A 69 19.94 3.02 23.16
C ALA A 69 18.47 2.97 22.72
N GLY A 70 18.19 2.63 21.45
CA GLY A 70 16.83 2.44 20.93
C GLY A 70 16.45 3.38 19.80
N ALA A 71 17.36 4.24 19.33
CA ALA A 71 17.14 5.07 18.18
C ALA A 71 17.48 4.27 16.91
N ILE A 72 16.44 3.75 16.25
CA ILE A 72 16.58 2.87 15.09
C ILE A 72 16.17 3.59 13.81
N GLY A 73 16.71 3.15 12.67
CA GLY A 73 16.18 3.54 11.38
C GLY A 73 14.82 2.91 11.12
N ALA A 74 14.03 3.48 10.22
CA ALA A 74 12.86 2.81 9.70
C ALA A 74 13.24 1.57 8.88
N GLY A 75 12.23 0.78 8.53
CA GLY A 75 12.47 -0.58 8.04
C GLY A 75 13.30 -0.68 6.75
N ARG A 76 13.44 0.39 5.96
CA ARG A 76 14.29 0.43 4.76
C ARG A 76 15.76 0.61 5.15
N ILE A 77 16.07 1.58 6.01
CA ILE A 77 17.39 1.79 6.60
C ILE A 77 17.90 0.50 7.25
N MET A 78 17.11 -0.08 8.16
CA MET A 78 17.52 -1.28 8.92
C MET A 78 17.74 -2.51 8.04
N SER A 79 17.03 -2.59 6.91
CA SER A 79 17.21 -3.70 5.96
C SER A 79 18.38 -3.47 5.01
N ALA A 80 18.53 -2.29 4.41
CA ALA A 80 19.35 -2.11 3.22
C ALA A 80 20.65 -1.31 3.42
N ALA A 81 20.78 -0.52 4.50
CA ALA A 81 21.99 0.27 4.72
C ALA A 81 23.22 -0.66 4.83
N GLY A 82 24.29 -0.33 4.10
CA GLY A 82 25.53 -1.12 4.11
C GLY A 82 25.45 -2.45 3.35
N THR A 83 24.46 -2.61 2.47
CA THR A 83 24.33 -3.79 1.60
C THR A 83 24.57 -3.41 0.14
N ASP A 84 24.89 -4.38 -0.70
CA ASP A 84 25.03 -4.19 -2.16
C ASP A 84 23.67 -4.08 -2.89
N ILE A 85 22.56 -4.15 -2.14
CA ILE A 85 21.22 -4.03 -2.70
C ILE A 85 21.01 -2.57 -3.11
N GLN A 86 20.76 -2.34 -4.39
CA GLN A 86 20.37 -1.02 -4.91
C GLN A 86 18.91 -0.69 -4.57
N ALA A 87 18.59 -0.62 -3.28
CA ALA A 87 17.31 -0.18 -2.73
C ALA A 87 17.47 1.22 -2.12
N THR A 88 16.40 1.99 -2.15
CA THR A 88 16.40 3.29 -1.45
C THR A 88 16.24 3.07 0.06
N LEU A 89 16.94 3.89 0.84
CA LEU A 89 16.79 3.93 2.30
C LEU A 89 15.62 4.83 2.73
N ILE A 90 15.07 5.58 1.79
CA ILE A 90 13.97 6.53 2.00
C ILE A 90 12.63 5.78 1.98
N ASN A 91 11.74 6.12 2.92
CA ASN A 91 10.46 5.43 3.08
C ASN A 91 9.33 6.08 2.29
N CYS A 92 9.32 7.41 2.24
CA CYS A 92 8.16 8.20 1.87
C CYS A 92 8.48 9.13 0.70
N PHE A 93 7.60 9.12 -0.31
CA PHE A 93 7.71 9.95 -1.50
C PHE A 93 6.34 10.53 -1.89
N VAL A 94 6.34 11.69 -2.55
CA VAL A 94 5.18 12.21 -3.29
C VAL A 94 5.59 12.44 -4.75
N GLN A 95 4.87 11.82 -5.67
CA GLN A 95 5.09 11.91 -7.10
C GLN A 95 4.04 12.85 -7.72
N PRO A 96 4.46 13.92 -8.44
CA PRO A 96 3.51 14.74 -9.18
C PRO A 96 2.93 14.01 -10.38
N VAL A 97 1.70 14.39 -10.75
CA VAL A 97 1.01 13.90 -11.96
C VAL A 97 0.40 15.11 -12.69
N GLY A 98 0.89 15.38 -13.90
CA GLY A 98 0.47 16.49 -14.75
C GLY A 98 -0.72 16.16 -15.67
N ASP A 99 -1.36 17.20 -16.22
CA ASP A 99 -2.57 17.08 -17.07
C ASP A 99 -2.29 16.79 -18.55
N CYS A 100 -1.37 15.87 -18.81
CA CYS A 100 -1.05 15.38 -20.15
C CYS A 100 -0.74 13.88 -20.13
N ILE A 101 -0.86 13.21 -21.28
CA ILE A 101 -0.65 11.75 -21.34
C ILE A 101 0.84 11.41 -21.24
N GLN A 102 1.69 12.14 -21.96
CA GLN A 102 3.14 11.95 -22.06
C GLN A 102 3.85 13.30 -22.04
N GLY A 103 5.15 13.29 -21.72
CA GLY A 103 5.98 14.49 -21.64
C GLY A 103 5.74 15.25 -20.34
N VAL A 104 5.68 16.58 -20.43
CA VAL A 104 5.36 17.48 -19.32
C VAL A 104 4.16 18.34 -19.69
N ASP A 105 3.36 18.74 -18.71
CA ASP A 105 2.27 19.68 -18.92
C ASP A 105 2.75 21.14 -18.91
N ASP A 106 1.84 22.09 -19.12
CA ASP A 106 2.17 23.52 -19.23
C ASP A 106 2.73 24.11 -17.91
N GLU A 107 2.56 23.42 -16.78
CA GLU A 107 3.11 23.79 -15.47
C GLU A 107 4.40 23.01 -15.14
N GLY A 108 4.90 22.20 -16.07
CA GLY A 108 6.15 21.46 -15.93
C GLY A 108 6.02 20.14 -15.16
N TYR A 109 4.81 19.65 -14.91
CA TYR A 109 4.59 18.37 -14.23
C TYR A 109 4.67 17.20 -15.22
N PRO A 110 5.23 16.04 -14.82
CA PRO A 110 5.30 14.87 -15.68
C PRO A 110 3.90 14.38 -16.05
N GLY A 111 3.69 14.06 -17.33
CA GLY A 111 2.45 13.46 -17.80
C GLY A 111 2.14 12.13 -17.11
N ILE A 112 0.90 11.68 -17.24
CA ILE A 112 0.34 10.54 -16.50
C ILE A 112 1.20 9.27 -16.63
N TYR A 113 1.64 8.90 -17.85
CA TYR A 113 2.46 7.70 -18.04
C TYR A 113 3.93 7.88 -17.62
N GLU A 114 4.45 9.11 -17.64
CA GLU A 114 5.78 9.40 -17.09
C GLU A 114 5.76 9.31 -15.57
N ALA A 115 4.76 9.91 -14.92
CA ALA A 115 4.56 9.80 -13.48
C ALA A 115 4.35 8.35 -13.03
N LEU A 116 3.62 7.55 -13.81
CA LEU A 116 3.44 6.12 -13.56
C LEU A 116 4.77 5.36 -13.63
N ARG A 117 5.59 5.62 -14.67
CA ARG A 117 6.92 5.02 -14.83
C ARG A 117 7.85 5.39 -13.69
N GLU A 118 7.88 6.67 -13.33
CA GLU A 118 8.67 7.23 -12.22
C GLU A 118 8.28 6.62 -10.87
N ALA A 119 6.98 6.49 -10.62
CA ALA A 119 6.47 5.86 -9.41
C ALA A 119 6.74 4.36 -9.35
N ALA A 120 6.61 3.65 -10.47
CA ALA A 120 6.95 2.24 -10.56
C ALA A 120 8.43 1.99 -10.24
N GLU A 121 9.35 2.83 -10.73
CA GLU A 121 10.77 2.75 -10.35
C GLU A 121 10.96 3.03 -8.86
N THR A 122 10.31 4.07 -8.32
CA THR A 122 10.38 4.41 -6.88
C THR A 122 9.90 3.25 -6.01
N MET A 123 8.76 2.65 -6.33
CA MET A 123 8.21 1.49 -5.62
C MET A 123 9.09 0.26 -5.77
N ARG A 124 9.61 -0.01 -6.98
CA ARG A 124 10.56 -1.10 -7.22
C ARG A 124 11.78 -0.99 -6.32
N ARG A 125 12.28 0.23 -6.08
CA ARG A 125 13.39 0.51 -5.14
C ARG A 125 12.99 0.50 -3.67
N GLY A 126 11.69 0.49 -3.38
CA GLY A 126 11.13 0.29 -2.04
C GLY A 126 10.39 1.49 -1.44
N GLY A 127 10.25 2.60 -2.14
CA GLY A 127 9.52 3.77 -1.65
C GLY A 127 8.00 3.56 -1.65
N GLY A 128 7.33 4.08 -0.62
CA GLY A 128 5.87 4.28 -0.65
C GLY A 128 5.55 5.62 -1.30
N VAL A 129 4.59 5.67 -2.23
CA VAL A 129 4.37 6.83 -3.10
C VAL A 129 2.97 7.41 -2.92
N GLY A 130 2.90 8.71 -2.66
CA GLY A 130 1.67 9.49 -2.71
C GLY A 130 1.54 10.31 -3.99
N TYR A 131 0.31 10.66 -4.34
CA TYR A 131 0.01 11.47 -5.53
C TYR A 131 -1.09 12.48 -5.24
N ASP A 132 -0.98 13.65 -5.85
CA ASP A 132 -2.11 14.56 -6.03
C ASP A 132 -2.64 14.39 -7.46
N PHE A 133 -3.83 13.82 -7.60
CA PHE A 133 -4.49 13.60 -8.88
C PHE A 133 -5.35 14.80 -9.35
N SER A 134 -5.39 15.89 -8.58
CA SER A 134 -6.30 17.02 -8.82
C SER A 134 -5.95 17.88 -10.03
N ARG A 135 -4.74 17.73 -10.57
CA ARG A 135 -4.33 18.37 -11.83
C ARG A 135 -4.93 17.72 -13.06
N ILE A 136 -5.25 16.41 -12.99
CA ILE A 136 -5.80 15.67 -14.12
C ILE A 136 -7.20 16.20 -14.41
N ARG A 137 -7.45 16.60 -15.64
CA ARG A 137 -8.74 17.15 -16.05
C ARG A 137 -9.91 16.20 -15.75
N PRO A 138 -11.09 16.75 -15.39
CA PRO A 138 -12.26 15.95 -15.08
C PRO A 138 -12.79 15.16 -16.27
N ARG A 139 -13.60 14.14 -15.96
CA ARG A 139 -14.40 13.43 -16.94
C ARG A 139 -15.26 14.43 -17.75
N GLY A 140 -15.26 14.27 -19.07
CA GLY A 140 -16.03 15.15 -19.96
C GLY A 140 -15.36 16.50 -20.26
N ALA A 141 -14.15 16.75 -19.78
CA ALA A 141 -13.34 17.88 -20.25
C ALA A 141 -12.87 17.67 -21.71
N GLU A 142 -12.72 18.76 -22.46
CA GLU A 142 -12.24 18.72 -23.84
C GLU A 142 -10.77 18.30 -23.93
N VAL A 143 -10.47 17.41 -24.89
CA VAL A 143 -9.10 17.05 -25.27
C VAL A 143 -8.83 17.62 -26.66
N LYS A 144 -8.14 18.78 -26.69
CA LYS A 144 -7.96 19.60 -27.91
C LYS A 144 -7.40 18.83 -29.09
N GLY A 145 -6.35 18.02 -28.88
CA GLY A 145 -5.63 17.34 -29.97
C GLY A 145 -6.41 16.22 -30.65
N THR A 146 -7.40 15.64 -29.99
CA THR A 146 -8.16 14.47 -30.50
C THR A 146 -9.65 14.76 -30.67
N HIS A 147 -10.10 15.99 -30.34
CA HIS A 147 -11.52 16.36 -30.28
C HIS A 147 -12.38 15.35 -29.50
N SER A 148 -11.79 14.74 -28.46
CA SER A 148 -12.44 13.74 -27.61
C SER A 148 -12.69 14.27 -26.20
N MET A 149 -13.37 13.47 -25.38
CA MET A 149 -13.63 13.79 -23.97
C MET A 149 -12.67 13.03 -23.05
N ALA A 150 -12.24 13.66 -21.98
CA ALA A 150 -11.39 13.05 -20.96
C ALA A 150 -12.14 12.03 -20.10
N SER A 151 -11.41 11.04 -19.58
CA SER A 151 -11.92 9.96 -18.72
C SER A 151 -11.94 10.31 -17.23
N GLY A 152 -11.23 11.36 -16.81
CA GLY A 152 -11.12 11.82 -15.42
C GLY A 152 -10.03 11.11 -14.59
N PRO A 153 -9.56 11.72 -13.47
CA PRO A 153 -8.54 11.15 -12.59
C PRO A 153 -8.88 9.75 -12.07
N CYS A 154 -10.13 9.48 -11.70
CA CYS A 154 -10.54 8.18 -11.15
C CYS A 154 -10.29 7.01 -12.12
N SER A 155 -10.31 7.26 -13.43
CA SER A 155 -9.95 6.26 -14.44
C SER A 155 -8.45 5.98 -14.46
N TYR A 156 -7.60 6.99 -14.27
CA TYR A 156 -6.16 6.83 -14.25
C TYR A 156 -5.66 6.24 -12.94
N ILE A 157 -6.31 6.52 -11.80
CA ILE A 157 -6.01 5.85 -10.53
C ILE A 157 -6.14 4.31 -10.68
N ASN A 158 -7.10 3.82 -11.48
CA ASN A 158 -7.18 2.38 -11.79
C ASN A 158 -5.90 1.85 -12.47
N VAL A 159 -5.27 2.65 -13.34
CA VAL A 159 -4.02 2.26 -14.03
C VAL A 159 -2.86 2.20 -13.03
N PHE A 160 -2.74 3.18 -12.13
CA PHE A 160 -1.73 3.18 -11.07
C PHE A 160 -1.92 2.01 -10.10
N ASP A 161 -3.16 1.66 -9.78
CA ASP A 161 -3.49 0.52 -8.90
C ASP A 161 -3.05 -0.80 -9.52
N GLN A 162 -3.31 -0.99 -10.83
CA GLN A 162 -2.87 -2.19 -11.56
C GLN A 162 -1.35 -2.24 -11.78
N SER A 163 -0.68 -1.10 -11.91
CA SER A 163 0.78 -1.08 -11.96
C SER A 163 1.38 -1.58 -10.64
N CYS A 164 0.87 -1.08 -9.50
CA CYS A 164 1.36 -1.49 -8.18
C CYS A 164 1.10 -2.96 -7.85
N SER A 165 0.01 -3.56 -8.36
CA SER A 165 -0.23 -5.00 -8.19
C SER A 165 0.80 -5.88 -8.92
N THR A 166 1.45 -5.33 -9.94
CA THR A 166 2.45 -6.02 -10.77
C THR A 166 3.89 -5.78 -10.28
N VAL A 167 4.17 -4.58 -9.74
CA VAL A 167 5.51 -4.21 -9.26
C VAL A 167 5.76 -4.81 -7.88
N GLU A 168 6.56 -5.87 -7.81
CA GLU A 168 7.14 -6.34 -6.55
C GLU A 168 8.16 -5.29 -6.06
N SER A 169 7.91 -4.66 -4.91
CA SER A 169 8.87 -3.73 -4.29
C SER A 169 10.11 -4.53 -3.83
N ALA A 170 11.32 -3.98 -3.92
CA ALA A 170 12.52 -4.65 -3.42
C ALA A 170 12.34 -5.20 -1.99
N GLY A 171 12.58 -6.51 -1.81
CA GLY A 171 12.30 -7.26 -0.59
C GLY A 171 10.88 -7.86 -0.56
N SER A 172 10.54 -8.66 0.45
CA SER A 172 9.24 -9.36 0.58
C SER A 172 8.03 -8.43 0.86
N ARG A 173 8.01 -7.19 0.36
CA ARG A 173 7.02 -6.13 0.67
C ARG A 173 6.20 -5.75 -0.56
N ARG A 174 4.87 -5.67 -0.40
CA ARG A 174 3.96 -5.09 -1.40
C ARG A 174 4.11 -3.56 -1.45
N GLY A 175 3.94 -2.96 -2.64
CA GLY A 175 3.87 -1.51 -2.79
C GLY A 175 2.65 -0.94 -2.06
N ALA A 176 2.77 0.29 -1.56
CA ALA A 176 1.69 1.03 -0.91
C ALA A 176 1.62 2.43 -1.50
N GLN A 177 0.40 2.91 -1.75
CA GLN A 177 0.17 4.19 -2.42
C GLN A 177 -0.85 5.06 -1.66
N MET A 178 -0.73 6.39 -1.82
CA MET A 178 -1.75 7.37 -1.39
C MET A 178 -2.28 8.11 -2.61
N GLY A 179 -3.60 8.12 -2.80
CA GLY A 179 -4.25 8.97 -3.79
C GLY A 179 -4.93 10.15 -3.09
N VAL A 180 -4.64 11.37 -3.52
CA VAL A 180 -5.29 12.58 -3.02
C VAL A 180 -6.07 13.27 -4.15
N LEU A 181 -7.27 13.74 -3.82
CA LEU A 181 -8.06 14.60 -4.69
C LEU A 181 -8.66 15.75 -3.88
N ARG A 182 -8.56 16.99 -4.38
CA ARG A 182 -9.12 18.16 -3.71
C ARG A 182 -10.65 18.11 -3.65
N ILE A 183 -11.21 18.67 -2.59
CA ILE A 183 -12.66 18.73 -2.33
C ILE A 183 -13.44 19.53 -3.39
N ASP A 184 -12.76 20.41 -4.14
CA ASP A 184 -13.35 21.21 -5.21
C ASP A 184 -13.20 20.56 -6.60
N HIS A 185 -12.59 19.39 -6.72
CA HIS A 185 -12.43 18.75 -8.02
C HIS A 185 -13.77 18.19 -8.55
N PRO A 186 -14.15 18.39 -9.83
CA PRO A 186 -15.45 17.93 -10.37
C PRO A 186 -15.72 16.43 -10.25
N ASP A 187 -14.68 15.60 -10.28
CA ASP A 187 -14.80 14.14 -10.06
C ASP A 187 -14.70 13.70 -8.58
N VAL A 188 -14.70 14.62 -7.61
CA VAL A 188 -14.53 14.29 -6.18
C VAL A 188 -15.60 13.34 -5.66
N LYS A 189 -16.84 13.43 -6.15
CA LYS A 189 -17.91 12.53 -5.73
C LYS A 189 -17.67 11.09 -6.19
N GLU A 190 -17.11 10.88 -7.39
CA GLU A 190 -16.68 9.54 -7.84
C GLU A 190 -15.55 9.04 -6.95
N PHE A 191 -14.58 9.89 -6.63
CA PHE A 191 -13.42 9.56 -5.79
C PHE A 191 -13.83 9.14 -4.36
N ILE A 192 -14.68 9.90 -3.69
CA ILE A 192 -15.16 9.62 -2.32
C ILE A 192 -15.87 8.27 -2.22
N THR A 193 -16.49 7.82 -3.31
CA THR A 193 -17.31 6.61 -3.35
C THR A 193 -16.63 5.44 -4.03
N ALA A 194 -15.43 5.60 -4.57
CA ALA A 194 -14.77 4.60 -5.40
C ALA A 194 -14.51 3.27 -4.68
N LYS A 195 -14.01 3.32 -3.43
CA LYS A 195 -13.74 2.12 -2.62
C LYS A 195 -15.00 1.48 -2.01
N ARG A 196 -16.20 2.03 -2.28
CA ARG A 196 -17.46 1.32 -2.01
C ARG A 196 -17.64 0.11 -2.92
N THR A 197 -16.95 0.09 -4.06
CA THR A 197 -16.85 -1.09 -4.93
C THR A 197 -15.75 -2.00 -4.39
N PRO A 198 -16.07 -3.22 -3.89
CA PRO A 198 -15.07 -4.15 -3.40
C PRO A 198 -14.00 -4.44 -4.44
N GLY A 199 -12.74 -4.46 -4.02
CA GLY A 199 -11.60 -4.77 -4.89
C GLY A 199 -11.07 -3.61 -5.73
N ARG A 200 -11.77 -2.46 -5.80
CA ARG A 200 -11.26 -1.26 -6.48
C ARG A 200 -10.27 -0.53 -5.58
N TRP A 201 -9.06 -0.25 -6.10
CA TRP A 201 -8.02 0.53 -5.41
C TRP A 201 -7.47 -0.15 -4.15
N ASN A 202 -7.25 -1.46 -4.22
CA ASN A 202 -6.72 -2.25 -3.10
C ASN A 202 -5.28 -1.88 -2.70
N ASN A 203 -4.51 -1.26 -3.60
CA ASN A 203 -3.12 -0.85 -3.32
C ASN A 203 -3.01 0.63 -2.91
N PHE A 204 -4.15 1.31 -2.77
CA PHE A 204 -4.24 2.72 -2.41
C PHE A 204 -4.96 2.91 -1.08
N ASN A 205 -4.38 3.72 -0.22
CA ASN A 205 -5.15 4.57 0.68
C ASN A 205 -5.61 5.80 -0.11
N VAL A 206 -6.77 6.34 0.23
CA VAL A 206 -7.30 7.54 -0.44
C VAL A 206 -7.68 8.60 0.57
N SER A 207 -7.40 9.86 0.25
CA SER A 207 -7.80 10.97 1.10
C SER A 207 -8.30 12.15 0.30
N VAL A 208 -9.29 12.84 0.83
CA VAL A 208 -9.78 14.09 0.25
C VAL A 208 -8.98 15.25 0.83
N GLY A 209 -8.42 16.08 -0.05
CA GLY A 209 -7.78 17.33 0.33
C GLY A 209 -8.82 18.40 0.60
N VAL A 210 -9.01 18.78 1.86
CA VAL A 210 -10.04 19.72 2.31
C VAL A 210 -9.41 21.05 2.69
N SER A 211 -9.97 22.15 2.18
CA SER A 211 -9.61 23.51 2.55
C SER A 211 -10.45 24.03 3.73
N ASP A 212 -9.94 25.04 4.44
CA ASP A 212 -10.69 25.67 5.54
C ASP A 212 -11.98 26.33 5.01
N ALA A 213 -11.92 26.96 3.83
CA ALA A 213 -13.08 27.57 3.18
C ALA A 213 -14.21 26.55 2.91
N PHE A 214 -13.89 25.28 2.65
CA PHE A 214 -14.90 24.24 2.51
C PHE A 214 -15.56 23.92 3.85
N ILE A 215 -14.79 23.80 4.94
CA ILE A 215 -15.35 23.54 6.28
C ILE A 215 -16.25 24.70 6.71
N GLU A 216 -15.84 25.94 6.45
CA GLU A 216 -16.66 27.13 6.67
C GLU A 216 -17.97 27.08 5.86
N ALA A 217 -17.90 26.67 4.59
CA ALA A 217 -19.08 26.47 3.75
C ALA A 217 -20.02 25.37 4.28
N VAL A 218 -19.47 24.26 4.80
CA VAL A 218 -20.26 23.20 5.45
C VAL A 218 -21.01 23.74 6.68
N GLN A 219 -20.32 24.51 7.53
CA GLN A 219 -20.91 25.12 8.72
C GLN A 219 -22.01 26.12 8.37
N ALA A 220 -21.75 26.99 7.40
CA ALA A 220 -22.67 28.01 6.91
C ALA A 220 -23.82 27.46 6.03
N ASN A 221 -23.80 26.15 5.71
CA ASN A 221 -24.72 25.54 4.74
C ASN A 221 -24.70 26.26 3.38
N ALA A 222 -23.51 26.65 2.94
CA ALA A 222 -23.29 27.38 1.70
C ALA A 222 -23.16 26.43 0.49
N PRO A 223 -23.43 26.92 -0.73
CA PRO A 223 -23.05 26.21 -1.94
C PRO A 223 -21.52 26.08 -2.06
N TRP A 224 -21.08 25.03 -2.72
CA TRP A 224 -19.70 24.73 -3.05
C TRP A 224 -19.58 24.46 -4.56
N GLU A 225 -18.62 25.12 -5.19
CA GLU A 225 -18.42 25.04 -6.63
C GLU A 225 -17.30 24.05 -6.94
N LEU A 226 -17.59 23.13 -7.86
CA LEU A 226 -16.64 22.15 -8.35
C LEU A 226 -15.92 22.71 -9.58
N VAL A 227 -14.60 22.88 -9.49
CA VAL A 227 -13.80 23.66 -10.43
C VAL A 227 -12.58 22.96 -10.98
N HIS A 228 -12.26 23.27 -12.24
CA HIS A 228 -10.99 22.89 -12.86
C HIS A 228 -10.59 23.87 -13.97
N ARG A 229 -9.29 23.99 -14.26
CA ARG A 229 -8.76 24.87 -15.34
C ARG A 229 -9.16 24.41 -16.74
N ALA A 230 -9.36 23.10 -16.88
CA ALA A 230 -9.70 22.47 -18.16
C ALA A 230 -11.10 22.88 -18.60
N ARG A 231 -11.25 23.10 -19.91
CA ARG A 231 -12.54 23.46 -20.49
C ARG A 231 -13.48 22.24 -20.50
N PRO A 232 -14.72 22.35 -19.99
CA PRO A 232 -15.74 21.32 -20.09
C PRO A 232 -16.19 21.14 -21.54
N GLY A 233 -16.57 19.93 -21.94
CA GLY A 233 -17.16 19.68 -23.26
C GLY A 233 -18.50 20.40 -23.47
N ALA A 234 -18.93 20.51 -24.72
CA ALA A 234 -20.16 21.20 -25.12
C ALA A 234 -21.41 20.76 -24.33
N ALA A 235 -21.54 19.46 -24.01
CA ALA A 235 -22.66 18.95 -23.23
C ALA A 235 -22.70 19.50 -21.79
N LEU A 236 -21.54 19.64 -21.15
CA LEU A 236 -21.42 20.20 -19.81
C LEU A 236 -21.61 21.72 -19.81
N GLN A 237 -21.12 22.42 -20.85
CA GLN A 237 -21.40 23.85 -21.05
C GLN A 237 -22.92 24.09 -21.22
N ALA A 238 -23.61 23.24 -21.98
CA ALA A 238 -25.07 23.31 -22.13
C ALA A 238 -25.83 23.03 -20.82
N GLN A 239 -25.22 22.34 -19.86
CA GLN A 239 -25.76 22.09 -18.51
C GLN A 239 -25.45 23.22 -17.51
N GLY A 240 -24.82 24.31 -17.96
CA GLY A 240 -24.54 25.49 -17.13
C GLY A 240 -23.10 25.62 -16.65
N ALA A 241 -22.19 24.77 -17.13
CA ALA A 241 -20.77 24.95 -16.83
C ALA A 241 -20.27 26.27 -17.46
N HIS A 242 -19.59 27.08 -16.66
CA HIS A 242 -19.16 28.43 -17.03
C HIS A 242 -17.79 28.74 -16.46
N GLN A 243 -17.10 29.72 -17.05
CA GLN A 243 -15.78 30.14 -16.59
C GLN A 243 -15.89 31.35 -15.67
N ARG A 244 -15.17 31.30 -14.54
CA ARG A 244 -14.99 32.43 -13.63
C ARG A 244 -13.93 33.41 -14.16
N ALA A 245 -13.83 34.57 -13.53
CA ALA A 245 -12.83 35.58 -13.86
C ALA A 245 -11.37 35.14 -13.58
N ASP A 246 -11.16 34.18 -12.67
CA ASP A 246 -9.85 33.59 -12.35
C ASP A 246 -9.38 32.55 -13.38
N GLY A 247 -10.19 32.28 -14.41
CA GLY A 247 -9.90 31.30 -15.45
C GLY A 247 -10.35 29.87 -15.13
N GLN A 248 -10.84 29.59 -13.92
CA GLN A 248 -11.37 28.28 -13.55
C GLN A 248 -12.77 28.06 -14.17
N TRP A 249 -13.02 26.86 -14.66
CA TRP A 249 -14.35 26.43 -15.07
C TRP A 249 -15.10 25.83 -13.89
N VAL A 250 -16.29 26.35 -13.60
CA VAL A 250 -17.25 25.71 -12.71
C VAL A 250 -17.99 24.65 -13.50
N TYR A 251 -17.79 23.39 -13.13
CA TYR A 251 -18.46 22.24 -13.75
C TYR A 251 -19.83 22.00 -13.13
N ALA A 252 -19.96 22.24 -11.83
CA ALA A 252 -21.20 22.12 -11.08
C ALA A 252 -21.12 22.91 -9.77
N THR A 253 -22.28 23.23 -9.18
CA THR A 253 -22.39 23.79 -7.84
C THR A 253 -23.28 22.87 -7.02
N VAL A 254 -22.79 22.45 -5.85
CA VAL A 254 -23.48 21.50 -4.95
C VAL A 254 -23.53 22.07 -3.54
N PRO A 255 -24.48 21.69 -2.67
CA PRO A 255 -24.41 22.06 -1.26
C PRO A 255 -23.15 21.49 -0.61
N ALA A 256 -22.36 22.30 0.11
CA ALA A 256 -21.14 21.82 0.76
C ALA A 256 -21.40 20.63 1.70
N ARG A 257 -22.54 20.67 2.42
CA ARG A 257 -22.99 19.60 3.30
C ARG A 257 -23.24 18.28 2.59
N GLU A 258 -23.68 18.30 1.33
CA GLU A 258 -23.91 17.05 0.57
C GLU A 258 -22.60 16.28 0.37
N LEU A 259 -21.52 17.00 0.01
CA LEU A 259 -20.19 16.39 -0.14
C LEU A 259 -19.68 15.90 1.21
N TRP A 260 -19.80 16.72 2.26
CA TRP A 260 -19.37 16.35 3.61
C TRP A 260 -20.08 15.09 4.12
N ASP A 261 -21.40 15.04 4.01
CA ASP A 261 -22.20 13.87 4.41
C ASP A 261 -21.81 12.63 3.59
N THR A 262 -21.47 12.79 2.32
CA THR A 262 -21.00 11.69 1.47
C THR A 262 -19.67 11.14 1.97
N ILE A 263 -18.73 12.00 2.37
CA ILE A 263 -17.45 11.62 2.97
C ILE A 263 -17.70 10.89 4.29
N MET A 264 -18.52 11.46 5.18
CA MET A 264 -18.78 10.88 6.50
C MET A 264 -19.41 9.48 6.39
N LYS A 265 -20.39 9.30 5.50
CA LYS A 265 -20.99 7.97 5.24
C LYS A 265 -19.98 6.99 4.66
N SER A 266 -19.18 7.43 3.68
CA SER A 266 -18.12 6.58 3.12
C SER A 266 -17.12 6.13 4.20
N ALA A 267 -16.61 7.07 5.01
CA ALA A 267 -15.65 6.76 6.06
C ALA A 267 -16.25 5.86 7.15
N TYR A 268 -17.52 6.06 7.51
CA TYR A 268 -18.20 5.23 8.51
C TYR A 268 -18.46 3.79 8.04
N ASP A 269 -18.91 3.62 6.81
CA ASP A 269 -19.28 2.30 6.26
C ASP A 269 -18.08 1.54 5.69
N PHE A 270 -17.06 2.25 5.16
CA PHE A 270 -15.96 1.69 4.38
C PHE A 270 -14.56 2.07 4.88
N ALA A 271 -14.44 2.82 5.99
CA ALA A 271 -13.18 3.31 6.59
C ALA A 271 -12.34 4.25 5.69
N GLU A 272 -12.90 4.68 4.54
CA GLU A 272 -12.23 5.47 3.51
C GLU A 272 -13.27 6.41 2.86
N PRO A 273 -12.89 7.60 2.36
CA PRO A 273 -11.54 8.16 2.36
C PRO A 273 -11.15 8.79 3.70
N GLY A 274 -9.85 8.92 3.95
CA GLY A 274 -9.32 9.84 4.95
C GLY A 274 -9.51 11.32 4.54
N ILE A 275 -9.17 12.24 5.45
CA ILE A 275 -9.15 13.68 5.17
C ILE A 275 -7.75 14.24 5.43
N LEU A 276 -7.29 15.09 4.51
CA LEU A 276 -6.11 15.94 4.68
C LEU A 276 -6.56 17.40 4.76
N PHE A 277 -6.22 18.09 5.85
CA PHE A 277 -6.55 19.50 6.03
C PHE A 277 -5.46 20.35 5.36
N LEU A 278 -5.60 20.60 4.06
CA LEU A 278 -4.55 21.21 3.23
C LEU A 278 -4.21 22.64 3.68
N GLY A 279 -5.20 23.40 4.18
CA GLY A 279 -4.98 24.73 4.74
C GLY A 279 -4.01 24.66 5.92
N ARG A 280 -4.29 23.78 6.88
CA ARG A 280 -3.44 23.55 8.04
C ARG A 280 -2.06 22.99 7.68
N ILE A 281 -1.99 22.04 6.75
CA ILE A 281 -0.72 21.46 6.29
C ILE A 281 0.20 22.55 5.73
N ASN A 282 -0.33 23.45 4.90
CA ASN A 282 0.47 24.50 4.26
C ASN A 282 0.77 25.69 5.19
N GLU A 283 -0.18 26.10 6.04
CA GLU A 283 0.06 27.14 7.06
C GLU A 283 1.18 26.70 8.02
N ASP A 284 1.15 25.45 8.47
CA ASP A 284 2.08 24.92 9.47
C ASP A 284 3.42 24.45 8.85
N ASN A 285 3.55 24.45 7.53
CA ASN A 285 4.77 24.03 6.83
C ASN A 285 5.92 25.01 7.08
N ASN A 286 7.08 24.51 7.50
CA ASN A 286 8.28 25.35 7.68
C ASN A 286 8.76 26.02 6.40
N LEU A 287 8.44 25.43 5.24
CA LEU A 287 8.84 25.92 3.92
C LEU A 287 7.69 26.56 3.13
N HIS A 288 6.60 26.98 3.79
CA HIS A 288 5.44 27.58 3.12
C HIS A 288 5.75 28.79 2.22
N TYR A 289 6.94 29.40 2.38
CA TYR A 289 7.41 30.54 1.59
C TYR A 289 7.97 30.14 0.21
N CYS A 290 8.28 28.86 -0.02
CA CYS A 290 8.91 28.39 -1.27
C CYS A 290 8.36 27.07 -1.81
N GLU A 291 7.32 26.51 -1.20
CA GLU A 291 6.65 25.30 -1.68
C GLU A 291 5.19 25.24 -1.23
N GLU A 292 4.44 24.37 -1.91
CA GLU A 292 3.06 24.02 -1.57
C GLU A 292 2.94 22.49 -1.50
N ILE A 293 2.17 22.00 -0.53
CA ILE A 293 1.93 20.59 -0.27
C ILE A 293 0.48 20.26 -0.59
N ALA A 294 0.27 19.37 -1.56
CA ALA A 294 -1.05 18.93 -2.01
C ALA A 294 -1.35 17.46 -1.69
N ALA A 295 -0.37 16.68 -1.24
CA ALA A 295 -0.52 15.26 -0.93
C ALA A 295 0.42 14.80 0.20
N THR A 296 0.19 13.58 0.67
CA THR A 296 1.05 12.89 1.63
C THR A 296 1.57 11.60 1.05
N ASN A 297 2.57 11.01 1.70
CA ASN A 297 2.92 9.60 1.56
C ASN A 297 1.74 8.64 1.93
N PRO A 298 1.87 7.32 1.70
CA PRO A 298 0.82 6.31 1.96
C PRO A 298 0.16 6.33 3.35
N CYS A 299 0.91 6.69 4.40
CA CYS A 299 0.45 6.58 5.79
C CYS A 299 0.03 7.93 6.41
N GLY A 300 0.13 9.04 5.65
CA GLY A 300 -0.34 10.37 6.04
C GLY A 300 0.60 11.19 6.93
N GLU A 301 1.67 10.59 7.48
CA GLU A 301 2.63 11.24 8.39
C GLU A 301 3.63 12.15 7.70
N GLN A 302 3.75 12.08 6.37
CA GLN A 302 4.63 12.93 5.56
C GLN A 302 3.82 13.67 4.49
N PRO A 303 3.27 14.85 4.80
CA PRO A 303 2.90 15.84 3.80
C PRO A 303 4.16 16.32 3.09
N LEU A 304 4.22 16.14 1.76
CA LEU A 304 5.41 16.39 0.96
C LEU A 304 5.07 17.15 -0.33
N PRO A 305 5.95 18.05 -0.79
CA PRO A 305 5.80 18.70 -2.09
C PRO A 305 6.03 17.68 -3.24
N SER A 306 5.83 18.12 -4.48
CA SER A 306 6.19 17.33 -5.66
C SER A 306 7.65 16.88 -5.63
N TYR A 307 7.89 15.58 -5.89
CA TYR A 307 9.18 14.90 -5.75
C TYR A 307 9.77 14.90 -4.33
N GLY A 308 9.03 15.43 -3.35
CA GLY A 308 9.40 15.45 -1.95
C GLY A 308 9.54 14.05 -1.39
N CYS A 309 10.48 13.89 -0.47
CA CYS A 309 10.75 12.62 0.17
C CYS A 309 11.23 12.80 1.61
N CYS A 310 11.16 11.73 2.39
CA CYS A 310 11.60 11.73 3.78
C CYS A 310 12.05 10.33 4.20
N ASP A 311 13.22 10.23 4.83
CA ASP A 311 13.62 9.08 5.61
C ASP A 311 13.06 9.18 7.03
N LEU A 312 12.94 8.03 7.71
CA LEU A 312 12.27 7.94 9.00
C LEU A 312 13.15 7.19 9.99
N GLY A 313 13.14 7.59 11.26
CA GLY A 313 13.88 6.93 12.33
C GLY A 313 13.18 7.02 13.67
N PRO A 314 12.44 5.98 14.10
CA PRO A 314 11.76 6.00 15.39
C PRO A 314 12.70 5.66 16.55
N ILE A 315 12.47 6.32 17.69
CA ILE A 315 13.10 6.00 18.97
C ILE A 315 12.16 5.13 19.81
N ILE A 316 12.68 4.02 20.35
CA ILE A 316 11.93 3.09 21.19
C ILE A 316 11.79 3.66 22.61
N LEU A 317 10.64 4.25 22.92
CA LEU A 317 10.43 4.99 24.18
C LEU A 317 10.52 4.11 25.43
N THR A 318 10.17 2.83 25.32
CA THR A 318 10.19 1.91 26.47
C THR A 318 11.58 1.71 27.05
N ARG A 319 12.64 1.92 26.26
CA ARG A 319 14.05 1.84 26.71
C ARG A 319 14.48 2.98 27.63
N PHE A 320 13.70 4.06 27.68
CA PHE A 320 13.96 5.23 28.50
C PHE A 320 13.11 5.25 29.79
N VAL A 321 12.38 4.17 30.10
CA VAL A 321 11.62 4.06 31.35
C VAL A 321 12.49 3.46 32.44
N ARG A 322 12.65 4.19 33.55
CA ARG A 322 13.27 3.71 34.78
C ARG A 322 12.19 3.22 35.75
N HIS A 323 12.46 2.13 36.46
CA HIS A 323 11.55 1.52 37.43
C HIS A 323 10.13 1.25 36.88
N PRO A 324 10.00 0.50 35.77
CA PRO A 324 8.70 0.25 35.15
C PRO A 324 7.72 -0.36 36.17
N PHE A 325 6.48 0.13 36.16
CA PHE A 325 5.41 -0.25 37.09
C PHE A 325 5.71 0.04 38.57
N GLY A 326 6.61 0.99 38.87
CA GLY A 326 7.02 1.34 40.23
C GLY A 326 7.90 0.26 40.89
N ARG A 327 8.46 -0.67 40.11
CA ARG A 327 9.28 -1.77 40.62
C ARG A 327 10.67 -1.27 41.00
N GLY A 328 11.00 -1.35 42.28
CA GLY A 328 12.34 -0.99 42.79
C GLY A 328 12.62 0.52 42.79
N GLY A 329 11.61 1.37 42.66
CA GLY A 329 11.73 2.83 42.68
C GLY A 329 10.51 3.54 42.08
N VAL A 330 10.53 4.87 42.03
CA VAL A 330 9.49 5.67 41.37
C VAL A 330 9.66 5.54 39.85
N ALA A 331 8.59 5.15 39.16
CA ALA A 331 8.60 5.07 37.70
C ALA A 331 8.84 6.45 37.08
N ALA A 332 9.84 6.57 36.21
CA ALA A 332 10.23 7.84 35.63
C ALA A 332 10.76 7.68 34.21
N PHE A 333 10.52 8.69 33.36
CA PHE A 333 11.09 8.76 32.02
C PHE A 333 12.45 9.48 32.03
N ASP A 334 13.45 8.87 31.41
CA ASP A 334 14.81 9.39 31.29
C ASP A 334 14.94 10.37 30.12
N PHE A 335 14.53 11.62 30.36
CA PHE A 335 14.57 12.67 29.35
C PHE A 335 15.99 12.99 28.87
N GLU A 336 16.99 12.93 29.75
CA GLU A 336 18.38 13.25 29.37
C GLU A 336 18.93 12.23 28.37
N ALA A 337 18.77 10.94 28.64
CA ALA A 337 19.20 9.89 27.71
C ALA A 337 18.39 9.92 26.40
N PHE A 338 17.10 10.22 26.48
CA PHE A 338 16.23 10.34 25.31
C PHE A 338 16.68 11.48 24.38
N GLU A 339 16.94 12.67 24.93
CA GLU A 339 17.39 13.84 24.16
C GLU A 339 18.74 13.61 23.48
N GLN A 340 19.67 12.93 24.16
CA GLN A 340 20.95 12.53 23.55
C GLN A 340 20.74 11.58 22.36
N ALA A 341 19.81 10.63 22.50
CA ALA A 341 19.48 9.70 21.43
C ALA A 341 18.84 10.41 20.22
N VAL A 342 17.93 11.35 20.47
CA VAL A 342 17.32 12.23 19.46
C VAL A 342 18.39 13.02 18.70
N ALA A 343 19.31 13.65 19.42
CA ALA A 343 20.34 14.49 18.80
C ALA A 343 21.25 13.69 17.84
N LEU A 344 21.66 12.48 18.24
CA LEU A 344 22.42 11.59 17.37
C LEU A 344 21.57 11.05 16.21
N GLN A 345 20.27 10.82 16.43
CA GLN A 345 19.36 10.33 15.40
C GLN A 345 19.19 11.35 14.27
N VAL A 346 19.15 12.65 14.57
CA VAL A 346 19.11 13.72 13.56
C VAL A 346 20.31 13.61 12.61
N ARG A 347 21.52 13.43 13.14
CA ARG A 347 22.72 13.25 12.31
C ARG A 347 22.70 11.95 11.51
N ALA A 348 22.23 10.87 12.14
CA ALA A 348 22.10 9.57 11.47
C ALA A 348 21.18 9.66 10.24
N LEU A 349 20.01 10.30 10.38
CA LEU A 349 19.07 10.51 9.27
C LEU A 349 19.58 11.53 8.25
N ASP A 350 20.26 12.61 8.67
CA ASP A 350 20.90 13.54 7.72
C ASP A 350 21.92 12.80 6.82
N ASN A 351 22.67 11.84 7.38
CA ASN A 351 23.60 11.01 6.62
C ASN A 351 22.89 9.99 5.70
N VAL A 352 21.69 9.51 6.03
CA VAL A 352 20.92 8.60 5.17
C VAL A 352 20.67 9.26 3.80
N LEU A 353 20.40 10.57 3.77
CA LEU A 353 20.17 11.31 2.53
C LEU A 353 21.39 11.28 1.58
N ASP A 354 22.59 11.16 2.14
CA ASP A 354 23.84 11.10 1.38
C ASP A 354 24.24 9.65 1.05
N VAL A 355 23.84 8.67 1.87
CA VAL A 355 24.12 7.23 1.67
C VAL A 355 23.14 6.55 0.70
N THR A 356 21.89 7.01 0.68
CA THR A 356 20.80 6.30 -0.01
C THR A 356 21.00 6.21 -1.52
N PHE A 357 20.50 5.12 -2.11
CA PHE A 357 20.26 5.08 -3.55
C PHE A 357 19.00 5.89 -3.88
N TRP A 358 19.14 6.86 -4.79
CA TRP A 358 18.04 7.70 -5.26
C TRP A 358 17.34 7.05 -6.46
N PRO A 359 16.03 6.74 -6.37
CA PRO A 359 15.30 6.17 -7.51
C PRO A 359 15.28 7.11 -8.72
N LEU A 360 15.09 8.41 -8.47
CA LEU A 360 15.01 9.44 -9.51
C LEU A 360 15.94 10.63 -9.18
N PRO A 361 16.55 11.28 -10.19
CA PRO A 361 17.31 12.51 -10.00
C PRO A 361 16.50 13.64 -9.34
N GLN A 362 15.24 13.82 -9.74
CA GLN A 362 14.38 14.88 -9.20
C GLN A 362 14.15 14.73 -7.69
N GLN A 363 13.99 13.49 -7.21
CA GLN A 363 13.85 13.19 -5.79
C GLN A 363 15.14 13.50 -5.01
N ARG A 364 16.31 13.16 -5.59
CA ARG A 364 17.61 13.52 -5.01
C ARG A 364 17.76 15.03 -4.92
N ASP A 365 17.48 15.73 -6.00
CA ASP A 365 17.72 17.17 -6.09
C ASP A 365 16.81 17.92 -5.10
N GLU A 366 15.55 17.49 -4.97
CA GLU A 366 14.61 17.97 -3.94
C GLU A 366 15.09 17.67 -2.51
N ALA A 367 15.58 16.45 -2.27
CA ALA A 367 16.15 16.06 -0.98
C ALA A 367 17.40 16.88 -0.62
N MET A 368 18.29 17.13 -1.57
CA MET A 368 19.50 17.90 -1.34
C MET A 368 19.20 19.39 -1.12
N ALA A 369 18.15 19.92 -1.75
CA ALA A 369 17.73 21.30 -1.60
C ALA A 369 17.14 21.60 -0.21
N LYS A 370 16.48 20.62 0.44
CA LYS A 370 15.66 20.83 1.65
C LYS A 370 15.99 19.93 2.84
N ARG A 371 16.69 18.82 2.61
CA ARG A 371 17.18 17.85 3.61
C ARG A 371 16.15 17.44 4.67
N ARG A 372 14.95 17.04 4.23
CA ARG A 372 13.85 16.60 5.11
C ARG A 372 14.19 15.25 5.76
N ILE A 373 13.99 15.16 7.07
CA ILE A 373 14.13 13.93 7.85
C ILE A 373 12.93 13.77 8.80
N GLY A 374 12.68 12.56 9.27
CA GLY A 374 11.58 12.26 10.18
C GLY A 374 12.01 11.46 11.40
N VAL A 375 12.50 12.15 12.43
CA VAL A 375 12.68 11.57 13.77
C VAL A 375 11.30 11.40 14.40
N GLY A 376 11.03 10.18 14.86
CA GLY A 376 9.78 9.85 15.53
C GLY A 376 10.02 8.98 16.74
N PHE A 377 8.96 8.34 17.20
CA PHE A 377 9.03 7.38 18.30
C PHE A 377 8.12 6.20 18.08
N THR A 378 8.33 5.15 18.88
CA THR A 378 7.43 4.01 18.99
C THR A 378 7.32 3.58 20.45
N GLY A 379 6.23 2.89 20.80
CA GLY A 379 5.98 2.40 22.15
C GLY A 379 5.30 3.39 23.09
N MET A 380 4.67 4.47 22.60
CA MET A 380 4.05 5.49 23.46
C MET A 380 3.06 4.90 24.46
N GLY A 381 2.15 4.03 24.03
CA GLY A 381 1.17 3.43 24.92
C GLY A 381 1.78 2.53 25.98
N ASN A 382 2.82 1.77 25.65
CA ASN A 382 3.55 0.97 26.64
C ASN A 382 4.34 1.83 27.61
N THR A 383 4.98 2.89 27.12
CA THR A 383 5.73 3.83 27.97
C THR A 383 4.82 4.44 29.02
N LEU A 384 3.61 4.90 28.65
CA LEU A 384 2.65 5.42 29.61
C LEU A 384 2.23 4.35 30.63
N ALA A 385 1.89 3.12 30.18
CA ALA A 385 1.54 2.03 31.09
C ALA A 385 2.70 1.67 32.04
N MET A 386 3.94 1.63 31.56
CA MET A 386 5.14 1.38 32.37
C MET A 386 5.43 2.51 33.36
N LEU A 387 4.95 3.73 33.09
CA LEU A 387 5.03 4.88 33.99
C LEU A 387 3.79 5.00 34.89
N CYS A 388 2.93 3.99 34.91
CA CYS A 388 1.67 3.95 35.65
C CYS A 388 0.72 5.11 35.27
N GLN A 389 0.73 5.51 34.00
CA GLN A 389 -0.13 6.55 33.45
C GLN A 389 -1.10 5.96 32.43
N ARG A 390 -2.37 6.36 32.52
CA ARG A 390 -3.39 6.00 31.54
C ARG A 390 -3.18 6.78 30.24
N TYR A 391 -3.26 6.10 29.10
CA TYR A 391 -3.11 6.71 27.78
C TYR A 391 -4.19 7.77 27.48
N ASP A 392 -5.43 7.50 27.88
CA ASP A 392 -6.61 8.32 27.63
C ASP A 392 -6.85 9.40 28.70
N ALA A 393 -6.03 9.43 29.77
CA ALA A 393 -6.16 10.43 30.84
C ALA A 393 -5.42 11.74 30.49
N PRO A 394 -5.87 12.89 31.04
CA PRO A 394 -5.18 14.17 30.88
C PRO A 394 -3.69 14.14 31.25
N GLU A 395 -3.31 13.45 32.33
CA GLU A 395 -1.93 13.35 32.79
C GLU A 395 -1.05 12.53 31.82
N GLY A 396 -1.60 11.45 31.26
CA GLY A 396 -0.93 10.66 30.22
C GLY A 396 -0.73 11.45 28.93
N ARG A 397 -1.75 12.20 28.50
CA ARG A 397 -1.65 13.11 27.35
C ARG A 397 -0.63 14.22 27.60
N ALA A 398 -0.59 14.81 28.80
CA ALA A 398 0.40 15.81 29.17
C ALA A 398 1.83 15.24 29.16
N LEU A 399 2.02 14.00 29.61
CA LEU A 399 3.32 13.33 29.54
C LEU A 399 3.73 13.01 28.09
N ALA A 400 2.80 12.53 27.25
CA ALA A 400 3.05 12.30 25.83
C ALA A 400 3.44 13.59 25.10
N ALA A 401 2.74 14.70 25.38
CA ALA A 401 3.06 16.03 24.89
C ALA A 401 4.47 16.47 25.34
N ARG A 402 4.82 16.26 26.61
CA ARG A 402 6.16 16.56 27.13
C ARG A 402 7.25 15.74 26.44
N ILE A 403 7.02 14.45 26.19
CA ILE A 403 7.98 13.61 25.44
C ILE A 403 8.18 14.16 24.02
N ALA A 404 7.08 14.51 23.33
CA ALA A 404 7.14 15.09 21.99
C ALA A 404 7.83 16.47 21.97
N GLU A 405 7.58 17.31 22.99
CA GLU A 405 8.24 18.60 23.17
C GLU A 405 9.76 18.46 23.31
N ARG A 406 10.22 17.56 24.19
CA ARG A 406 11.65 17.32 24.39
C ARG A 406 12.32 16.71 23.16
N MET A 407 11.61 15.88 22.41
CA MET A 407 12.06 15.40 21.10
C MET A 407 12.22 16.55 20.11
N ARG A 408 11.23 17.45 20.02
CA ARG A 408 11.29 18.62 19.13
C ARG A 408 12.50 19.48 19.46
N ASP A 409 12.65 19.87 20.71
CA ASP A 409 13.71 20.80 21.11
C ASP A 409 15.09 20.19 20.83
N ALA A 410 15.33 18.95 21.25
CA ALA A 410 16.60 18.26 21.00
C ALA A 410 16.90 18.08 19.51
N ALA A 411 15.88 17.79 18.69
CA ALA A 411 16.07 17.62 17.24
C ALA A 411 16.46 18.95 16.57
N TYR A 412 15.75 20.04 16.88
CA TYR A 412 16.04 21.36 16.32
C TYR A 412 17.39 21.89 16.80
N GLU A 413 17.75 21.69 18.08
CA GLU A 413 19.08 22.01 18.59
C GLU A 413 20.18 21.26 17.85
N ALA A 414 20.00 19.95 17.64
CA ALA A 414 20.95 19.11 16.91
C ALA A 414 21.09 19.53 15.44
N SER A 415 20.00 19.88 14.76
CA SER A 415 20.07 20.33 13.36
C SER A 415 20.70 21.72 13.21
N VAL A 416 20.54 22.62 14.20
CA VAL A 416 21.28 23.89 14.25
C VAL A 416 22.77 23.64 14.51
N ALA A 417 23.13 22.68 15.36
CA ALA A 417 24.53 22.27 15.57
C ALA A 417 25.13 21.68 14.27
N LEU A 418 24.39 20.84 13.56
CA LEU A 418 24.81 20.33 12.25
C LEU A 418 24.91 21.41 11.20
N ALA A 419 24.08 22.46 11.25
CA ALA A 419 24.19 23.59 10.31
C ALA A 419 25.50 24.36 10.50
N GLN A 420 25.97 24.49 11.74
CA GLN A 420 27.28 25.11 12.04
C GLN A 420 28.44 24.28 11.52
N GLU A 421 28.31 22.95 11.54
CA GLU A 421 29.35 22.02 11.11
C GLU A 421 29.35 21.78 9.60
N LYS A 422 28.19 21.48 9.02
CA LYS A 422 28.02 21.01 7.64
C LYS A 422 27.31 22.02 6.73
N GLY A 423 26.88 23.17 7.26
CA GLY A 423 26.08 24.17 6.56
C GLY A 423 24.57 23.92 6.65
N ALA A 424 23.78 24.98 6.58
CA ALA A 424 22.31 24.91 6.50
C ALA A 424 21.83 24.25 5.19
N PHE A 425 20.57 23.82 5.14
CA PHE A 425 20.01 23.34 3.85
C PHE A 425 19.97 24.47 2.80
N PRO A 426 20.17 24.18 1.50
CA PRO A 426 20.33 25.20 0.47
C PRO A 426 19.19 26.22 0.33
N GLN A 427 17.93 25.81 0.50
CA GLN A 427 16.77 26.71 0.39
C GLN A 427 16.43 27.47 1.69
N PHE A 428 17.30 27.43 2.71
CA PHE A 428 17.01 28.05 3.99
C PHE A 428 16.92 29.58 3.86
N ASN A 429 15.77 30.13 4.26
CA ASN A 429 15.56 31.56 4.44
C ASN A 429 15.02 31.79 5.85
N ALA A 430 15.75 32.48 6.71
CA ALA A 430 15.39 32.62 8.12
C ALA A 430 14.09 33.41 8.35
N GLU A 431 13.77 34.38 7.49
CA GLU A 431 12.55 35.18 7.60
C GLU A 431 11.32 34.36 7.21
N GLY A 432 11.37 33.66 6.09
CA GLY A 432 10.31 32.75 5.64
C GLY A 432 10.13 31.56 6.57
N TYR A 433 11.22 30.95 7.02
CA TYR A 433 11.18 29.76 7.90
C TYR A 433 10.53 30.09 9.25
N LEU A 434 10.81 31.26 9.81
CA LEU A 434 10.27 31.72 11.10
C LEU A 434 9.08 32.68 10.96
N ALA A 435 8.47 32.75 9.78
CA ALA A 435 7.32 33.60 9.53
C ALA A 435 6.12 33.16 10.38
N SER A 436 5.29 34.12 10.79
CA SER A 436 4.10 33.82 11.59
C SER A 436 3.19 32.81 10.88
N GLY A 437 2.78 31.77 11.61
CA GLY A 437 1.92 30.69 11.09
C GLY A 437 2.66 29.38 10.92
N THR A 438 3.94 29.41 10.51
CA THR A 438 4.76 28.19 10.34
C THR A 438 4.92 27.44 11.65
N PHE A 439 5.25 26.15 11.57
CA PHE A 439 5.61 25.38 12.75
C PHE A 439 6.78 26.02 13.51
N ALA A 440 7.86 26.39 12.80
CA ALA A 440 9.07 26.92 13.42
C ALA A 440 8.87 28.28 14.12
N SER A 441 7.83 29.05 13.77
CA SER A 441 7.47 30.29 14.49
C SER A 441 7.06 30.06 15.95
N ARG A 442 6.67 28.83 16.31
CA ARG A 442 6.28 28.43 17.68
C ARG A 442 7.42 27.81 18.49
N LEU A 443 8.62 27.69 17.92
CA LEU A 443 9.77 27.18 18.66
C LEU A 443 10.15 28.12 19.81
N PRO A 444 10.80 27.62 20.87
CA PRO A 444 11.39 28.45 21.92
C PRO A 444 12.22 29.61 21.36
N ALA A 445 12.12 30.80 21.96
CA ALA A 445 12.80 32.01 21.47
C ALA A 445 14.33 31.84 21.33
N ALA A 446 14.94 31.04 22.21
CA ALA A 446 16.36 30.68 22.13
C ALA A 446 16.68 29.91 20.85
N LEU A 447 15.86 28.92 20.48
CA LEU A 447 15.99 28.16 19.24
C LEU A 447 15.79 29.05 18.02
N GLN A 448 14.76 29.90 17.99
CA GLN A 448 14.56 30.83 16.89
C GLN A 448 15.77 31.78 16.71
N LYS A 449 16.36 32.27 17.81
CA LYS A 449 17.57 33.10 17.76
C LYS A 449 18.77 32.30 17.22
N SER A 450 18.90 31.04 17.62
CA SER A 450 19.96 30.14 17.14
C SER A 450 19.82 29.88 15.64
N ILE A 451 18.62 29.55 15.17
CA ILE A 451 18.30 29.35 13.74
C ILE A 451 18.61 30.60 12.92
N ARG A 452 18.24 31.80 13.38
CA ARG A 452 18.58 33.05 12.68
C ARG A 452 20.10 33.26 12.59
N LYS A 453 20.84 32.90 13.62
CA LYS A 453 22.29 33.16 13.71
C LYS A 453 23.11 32.12 12.93
N HIS A 454 22.71 30.86 12.96
CA HIS A 454 23.52 29.72 12.54
C HIS A 454 22.91 28.94 11.37
N GLY A 455 21.66 29.20 11.02
CA GLY A 455 20.88 28.38 10.11
C GLY A 455 20.45 27.06 10.73
N ILE A 456 19.83 26.20 9.91
CA ILE A 456 19.40 24.86 10.29
C ILE A 456 19.70 23.87 9.15
N ARG A 457 20.15 22.66 9.49
CA ARG A 457 20.62 21.67 8.51
C ARG A 457 19.48 21.01 7.75
N ASN A 458 18.33 20.85 8.39
CA ASN A 458 17.18 20.09 7.89
C ASN A 458 15.94 21.00 7.92
N SER A 459 15.14 21.01 6.86
CA SER A 459 13.93 21.85 6.83
C SER A 459 12.82 21.35 7.76
N HIS A 460 12.68 20.03 7.88
CA HIS A 460 11.73 19.31 8.72
C HIS A 460 12.45 18.17 9.41
N LEU A 461 12.03 17.87 10.64
CA LEU A 461 12.77 16.98 11.52
C LEU A 461 11.92 15.89 12.17
N LEU A 462 10.60 16.07 12.28
CA LEU A 462 9.77 15.32 13.23
C LEU A 462 8.57 14.70 12.54
N SER A 463 8.41 13.39 12.67
CA SER A 463 7.28 12.65 12.09
C SER A 463 6.93 11.43 12.92
N ILE A 464 5.64 11.22 13.16
CA ILE A 464 5.17 10.04 13.90
C ILE A 464 4.59 9.03 12.91
N ALA A 465 5.42 8.06 12.54
CA ALA A 465 5.05 6.97 11.66
C ALA A 465 4.33 5.83 12.40
N PRO A 466 3.62 4.93 11.70
CA PRO A 466 2.94 3.81 12.35
C PRO A 466 3.91 2.76 12.90
N THR A 467 5.15 2.65 12.40
CA THR A 467 6.22 1.76 12.91
C THR A 467 5.93 0.24 13.00
N GLY A 468 4.80 -0.26 12.48
CA GLY A 468 4.31 -1.61 12.79
C GLY A 468 5.28 -2.80 12.58
N THR A 469 6.15 -2.79 11.57
CA THR A 469 7.14 -3.89 11.40
C THR A 469 8.40 -3.69 12.24
N VAL A 470 8.84 -2.45 12.47
CA VAL A 470 10.04 -2.18 13.25
C VAL A 470 9.78 -2.32 14.75
N SER A 471 8.58 -1.98 15.23
CA SER A 471 8.19 -2.20 16.62
C SER A 471 8.15 -3.68 16.97
N LEU A 472 7.60 -4.50 16.08
CA LEU A 472 7.62 -5.96 16.25
C LEU A 472 9.06 -6.50 16.28
N ALA A 473 9.92 -6.08 15.35
CA ALA A 473 11.26 -6.65 15.21
C ALA A 473 12.27 -6.15 16.25
N PHE A 474 12.25 -4.87 16.60
CA PHE A 474 13.30 -4.21 17.39
C PHE A 474 12.83 -3.69 18.76
N ALA A 475 11.51 -3.55 18.94
CA ALA A 475 10.89 -3.06 20.18
C ALA A 475 10.02 -4.13 20.85
N ASP A 476 10.23 -5.41 20.54
CA ASP A 476 9.56 -6.53 21.20
C ASP A 476 8.02 -6.43 21.16
N ASN A 477 7.48 -6.02 20.01
CA ASN A 477 6.04 -5.77 19.85
C ASN A 477 5.48 -4.74 20.84
N ALA A 478 6.27 -3.72 21.18
CA ALA A 478 5.72 -2.50 21.74
C ALA A 478 4.71 -1.87 20.74
N SER A 479 3.71 -1.20 21.30
CA SER A 479 2.73 -0.36 20.66
C SER A 479 3.32 0.53 19.56
N ASN A 480 2.54 0.65 18.50
CA ASN A 480 2.99 1.14 17.21
C ASN A 480 2.97 2.67 17.18
N GLY A 481 4.14 3.30 17.22
CA GLY A 481 4.26 4.74 17.07
C GLY A 481 3.66 5.46 18.27
N ILE A 482 2.66 6.29 18.00
CA ILE A 482 1.82 6.93 19.02
C ILE A 482 0.70 6.02 19.51
N GLU A 483 0.35 4.92 18.83
CA GLU A 483 -0.82 4.11 19.16
C GLU A 483 -0.79 3.56 20.59
N PRO A 484 -1.95 3.40 21.25
CA PRO A 484 -2.04 2.50 22.39
C PRO A 484 -1.85 1.04 21.93
N PRO A 485 -1.54 0.09 22.84
CA PRO A 485 -1.59 -1.33 22.53
C PRO A 485 -2.95 -1.71 21.94
N PHE A 486 -2.98 -2.42 20.82
CA PHE A 486 -4.24 -2.84 20.19
C PHE A 486 -5.00 -3.84 21.06
N SER A 487 -4.29 -4.89 21.49
CA SER A 487 -4.71 -5.93 22.42
C SER A 487 -3.48 -6.45 23.17
N TRP A 488 -3.67 -7.05 24.34
CA TRP A 488 -2.60 -7.64 25.14
C TRP A 488 -2.04 -8.92 24.53
N MET A 489 -2.91 -9.69 23.87
CA MET A 489 -2.56 -10.89 23.13
C MET A 489 -3.41 -10.97 21.87
N TYR A 490 -2.81 -11.45 20.78
CA TYR A 490 -3.53 -11.76 19.55
C TYR A 490 -2.79 -12.85 18.76
N LYS A 491 -3.53 -13.52 17.88
CA LYS A 491 -2.96 -14.49 16.95
C LYS A 491 -2.56 -13.79 15.66
N ARG A 492 -1.35 -14.05 15.19
CA ARG A 492 -0.87 -13.56 13.90
C ARG A 492 -0.58 -14.73 12.98
N LYS A 493 -1.29 -14.76 11.85
CA LYS A 493 -1.01 -15.68 10.75
C LYS A 493 0.09 -15.11 9.87
N LYS A 494 1.10 -15.92 9.59
CA LYS A 494 2.22 -15.61 8.71
C LYS A 494 2.20 -16.62 7.57
N ARG A 495 2.25 -16.14 6.33
CA ARG A 495 2.41 -17.01 5.16
C ARG A 495 3.89 -17.32 4.98
N GLU A 496 4.22 -18.60 4.89
CA GLU A 496 5.58 -19.06 4.66
C GLU A 496 5.93 -19.07 3.16
N ALA A 497 7.22 -19.21 2.85
CA ALA A 497 7.73 -19.21 1.48
C ALA A 497 7.17 -20.37 0.63
N ASP A 498 6.81 -21.49 1.26
CA ASP A 498 6.17 -22.64 0.63
C ASP A 498 4.65 -22.47 0.44
N GLY A 499 4.10 -21.32 0.85
CA GLY A 499 2.68 -21.01 0.77
C GLY A 499 1.84 -21.53 1.94
N SER A 500 2.42 -22.26 2.89
CA SER A 500 1.76 -22.65 4.15
C SER A 500 1.56 -21.44 5.07
N THR A 501 0.84 -21.61 6.18
CA THR A 501 0.57 -20.54 7.15
C THR A 501 0.97 -20.98 8.55
N SER A 502 1.92 -20.27 9.15
CA SER A 502 2.29 -20.40 10.57
C SER A 502 1.44 -19.44 11.40
N GLU A 503 1.06 -19.87 12.61
CA GLU A 503 0.30 -19.04 13.55
C GLU A 503 1.15 -18.78 14.79
N TYR A 504 1.28 -17.51 15.17
CA TYR A 504 2.02 -17.08 16.34
C TYR A 504 1.07 -16.45 17.35
N ALA A 505 1.22 -16.83 18.62
CA ALA A 505 0.72 -16.02 19.73
C ALA A 505 1.67 -14.83 19.90
N VAL A 506 1.13 -13.63 19.79
CA VAL A 506 1.88 -12.38 19.92
C VAL A 506 1.40 -11.67 21.17
N GLU A 507 2.34 -11.28 22.03
CA GLU A 507 2.07 -10.61 23.30
C GLU A 507 2.49 -9.14 23.22
N ASP A 508 1.77 -8.25 23.89
CA ASP A 508 2.20 -6.86 24.08
C ASP A 508 3.42 -6.77 25.02
N HIS A 509 4.36 -5.86 24.71
CA HIS A 509 5.60 -5.70 25.46
C HIS A 509 5.39 -5.37 26.94
N ALA A 510 4.59 -4.35 27.27
CA ALA A 510 4.39 -3.92 28.65
C ALA A 510 3.62 -4.97 29.45
N TRP A 511 2.62 -5.60 28.83
CA TRP A 511 1.85 -6.66 29.44
C TRP A 511 2.75 -7.85 29.81
N ARG A 512 3.63 -8.27 28.88
CA ARG A 512 4.60 -9.35 29.09
C ARG A 512 5.60 -9.02 30.19
N LEU A 513 6.14 -7.80 30.18
CA LEU A 513 7.06 -7.32 31.21
C LEU A 513 6.41 -7.28 32.59
N TYR A 514 5.14 -6.86 32.68
CA TYR A 514 4.38 -6.85 33.94
C TYR A 514 4.18 -8.26 34.48
N ARG A 515 3.78 -9.21 33.63
CA ARG A 515 3.64 -10.63 33.95
C ARG A 515 4.95 -11.25 34.44
N ASP A 516 6.02 -11.08 33.68
CA ASP A 516 7.32 -11.70 33.95
C ASP A 516 7.95 -11.11 35.22
N GLY A 517 7.57 -9.88 35.57
CA GLY A 517 7.85 -9.30 36.86
C GLY A 517 7.04 -9.87 38.03
N GLY A 518 6.01 -10.70 37.81
CA GLY A 518 5.12 -11.22 38.86
C GLY A 518 3.84 -10.39 39.09
N GLY A 519 3.45 -9.55 38.12
CA GLY A 519 2.15 -8.89 38.14
C GLY A 519 1.02 -9.85 37.72
N ASP A 520 -0.18 -9.67 38.27
CA ASP A 520 -1.34 -10.49 37.89
C ASP A 520 -1.98 -9.98 36.60
N VAL A 521 -1.85 -10.74 35.52
CA VAL A 521 -2.41 -10.41 34.20
C VAL A 521 -3.92 -10.58 34.10
N ASN A 522 -4.54 -11.26 35.07
CA ASN A 522 -6.00 -11.38 35.15
C ASN A 522 -6.62 -10.19 35.90
N ALA A 523 -5.80 -9.40 36.59
CA ALA A 523 -6.18 -8.20 37.33
C ALA A 523 -5.25 -7.04 36.98
N LEU A 524 -5.28 -6.63 35.70
CA LEU A 524 -4.45 -5.53 35.22
C LEU A 524 -4.82 -4.21 35.92
N PRO A 525 -3.82 -3.41 36.34
CA PRO A 525 -4.05 -2.05 36.81
C PRO A 525 -4.73 -1.17 35.76
N ASP A 526 -5.40 -0.11 36.22
CA ASP A 526 -6.19 0.80 35.40
C ASP A 526 -5.39 1.55 34.32
N TYR A 527 -4.07 1.68 34.48
CA TYR A 527 -3.17 2.26 33.48
C TYR A 527 -2.93 1.38 32.24
N PHE A 528 -3.38 0.12 32.25
CA PHE A 528 -3.42 -0.73 31.04
C PHE A 528 -4.66 -0.43 30.21
N VAL A 529 -4.51 0.52 29.27
CA VAL A 529 -5.57 0.91 28.32
C VAL A 529 -5.24 0.41 26.92
N SER A 530 -6.15 -0.35 26.32
CA SER A 530 -6.02 -0.83 24.93
C SER A 530 -6.84 0.04 23.97
N ALA A 531 -6.48 0.01 22.68
CA ALA A 531 -7.20 0.74 21.63
C ALA A 531 -8.70 0.44 21.60
N LEU A 532 -9.09 -0.82 21.90
CA LEU A 532 -10.48 -1.27 21.87
C LEU A 532 -11.30 -0.78 23.08
N ALA A 533 -10.63 -0.33 24.15
CA ALA A 533 -11.27 0.19 25.36
C ALA A 533 -11.39 1.72 25.36
N MET A 534 -10.84 2.40 24.35
CA MET A 534 -10.81 3.86 24.26
C MET A 534 -12.00 4.43 23.49
N SER A 535 -12.41 5.64 23.85
CA SER A 535 -13.36 6.42 23.05
C SER A 535 -12.68 6.99 21.81
N ALA A 536 -13.43 7.20 20.72
CA ALA A 536 -12.93 7.84 19.51
C ALA A 536 -12.39 9.26 19.78
N GLN A 537 -13.04 9.98 20.70
CA GLN A 537 -12.63 11.31 21.14
C GLN A 537 -11.27 11.29 21.83
N ASP A 538 -10.96 10.28 22.65
CA ASP A 538 -9.68 10.18 23.33
C ASP A 538 -8.52 9.88 22.38
N HIS A 539 -8.78 9.16 21.27
CA HIS A 539 -7.81 9.04 20.18
C HIS A 539 -7.44 10.41 19.60
N ILE A 540 -8.44 11.25 19.30
CA ILE A 540 -8.25 12.60 18.77
C ILE A 540 -7.53 13.49 19.80
N ALA A 541 -7.94 13.46 21.07
CA ALA A 541 -7.35 14.26 22.12
C ALA A 541 -5.85 13.96 22.33
N MET A 542 -5.41 12.70 22.14
CA MET A 542 -3.98 12.38 22.15
C MET A 542 -3.25 12.98 20.94
N MET A 543 -3.85 12.94 19.74
CA MET A 543 -3.27 13.61 18.57
C MET A 543 -3.16 15.11 18.79
N GLU A 544 -4.21 15.74 19.32
CA GLU A 544 -4.26 17.16 19.64
C GLU A 544 -3.15 17.57 20.62
N ALA A 545 -2.87 16.73 21.62
CA ALA A 545 -1.80 16.98 22.60
C ALA A 545 -0.39 16.91 21.97
N VAL A 546 -0.18 16.05 20.97
CA VAL A 546 1.16 15.76 20.41
C VAL A 546 1.46 16.53 19.12
N GLN A 547 0.47 16.74 18.24
CA GLN A 547 0.63 17.38 16.93
C GLN A 547 1.33 18.76 16.97
N PRO A 548 1.13 19.63 17.99
CA PRO A 548 1.84 20.91 18.09
C PRO A 548 3.37 20.82 18.13
N PHE A 549 3.91 19.63 18.44
CA PHE A 549 5.33 19.35 18.54
C PHE A 549 5.89 18.55 17.35
N VAL A 550 5.08 18.31 16.31
CA VAL A 550 5.45 17.54 15.11
C VAL A 550 5.34 18.46 13.87
N ASP A 551 6.46 18.74 13.22
CA ASP A 551 6.54 19.67 12.09
C ASP A 551 5.98 19.09 10.78
N THR A 552 6.02 17.77 10.60
CA THR A 552 5.24 17.06 9.57
C THR A 552 3.89 16.61 10.14
N ALA A 553 3.49 15.35 10.05
CA ALA A 553 2.21 14.86 10.56
C ALA A 553 2.33 13.59 11.40
N ILE A 554 1.18 13.15 11.92
CA ILE A 554 1.04 11.96 12.76
C ILE A 554 0.21 10.93 11.98
N SER A 555 0.76 9.73 11.79
CA SER A 555 -0.03 8.55 11.41
C SER A 555 -0.62 7.95 12.68
N LYS A 556 -1.94 8.13 12.84
CA LYS A 556 -2.71 7.50 13.92
C LYS A 556 -4.09 7.12 13.44
N THR A 557 -4.51 5.92 13.79
CA THR A 557 -5.85 5.40 13.52
C THR A 557 -6.77 5.78 14.68
N VAL A 558 -7.89 6.42 14.36
CA VAL A 558 -9.02 6.53 15.29
C VAL A 558 -9.84 5.26 15.15
N ASN A 559 -9.75 4.35 16.12
CA ASN A 559 -10.54 3.13 16.12
C ASN A 559 -11.98 3.45 16.53
N ILE A 560 -12.93 2.95 15.76
CA ILE A 560 -14.35 3.18 15.94
C ILE A 560 -15.03 1.84 16.23
N PRO A 561 -15.75 1.71 17.37
CA PRO A 561 -16.56 0.54 17.66
C PRO A 561 -17.56 0.22 16.54
N ALA A 562 -17.85 -1.07 16.34
CA ALA A 562 -18.79 -1.50 15.30
C ALA A 562 -20.21 -0.98 15.55
N ASP A 563 -20.60 -0.68 16.78
CA ASP A 563 -21.91 -0.13 17.18
C ASP A 563 -21.88 1.38 17.44
N TYR A 564 -20.78 2.08 17.12
CA TYR A 564 -20.62 3.50 17.38
C TYR A 564 -21.67 4.35 16.65
N PRO A 565 -22.39 5.28 17.31
CA PRO A 565 -23.44 6.07 16.65
C PRO A 565 -22.91 6.93 15.51
N TYR A 566 -23.58 6.89 14.35
CA TYR A 566 -23.21 7.71 13.18
C TYR A 566 -23.24 9.22 13.48
N GLU A 567 -24.19 9.66 14.32
CA GLU A 567 -24.35 11.07 14.69
C GLU A 567 -23.16 11.60 15.51
N ASP A 568 -22.52 10.74 16.31
CA ASP A 568 -21.30 11.10 17.04
C ASP A 568 -20.08 11.02 16.11
N PHE A 569 -20.07 10.05 15.19
CA PHE A 569 -18.97 9.84 14.24
C PHE A 569 -18.76 11.05 13.33
N LYS A 570 -19.84 11.64 12.79
CA LYS A 570 -19.74 12.73 11.82
C LYS A 570 -19.11 14.01 12.37
N ASP A 571 -19.10 14.22 13.70
CA ASP A 571 -18.44 15.37 14.31
C ASP A 571 -16.94 15.13 14.54
N LEU A 572 -16.46 13.89 14.54
CA LEU A 572 -15.03 13.57 14.77
C LEU A 572 -14.09 14.31 13.80
N TYR A 573 -14.46 14.41 12.53
CA TYR A 573 -13.65 15.12 11.54
C TYR A 573 -13.68 16.64 11.72
N LEU A 574 -14.81 17.21 12.17
CA LEU A 574 -14.87 18.63 12.54
C LEU A 574 -14.10 18.90 13.84
N GLN A 575 -14.13 17.98 14.79
CA GLN A 575 -13.32 18.03 16.00
C GLN A 575 -11.82 18.02 15.65
N ALA A 576 -11.39 17.12 14.76
CA ALA A 576 -10.01 17.08 14.29
C ALA A 576 -9.56 18.39 13.60
N TRP A 577 -10.45 19.00 12.81
CA TRP A 577 -10.20 20.31 12.21
C TRP A 577 -10.07 21.41 13.28
N ARG A 578 -10.99 21.47 14.25
CA ARG A 578 -10.93 22.43 15.39
C ARG A 578 -9.66 22.25 16.24
N ALA A 579 -9.24 21.01 16.44
CA ALA A 579 -7.98 20.62 17.11
C ALA A 579 -6.73 20.94 16.26
N ARG A 580 -6.91 21.51 15.06
CA ARG A 580 -5.84 21.91 14.13
C ARG A 580 -4.91 20.76 13.73
N LEU A 581 -5.47 19.55 13.64
CA LEU A 581 -4.77 18.37 13.10
C LEU A 581 -4.52 18.54 11.60
N LYS A 582 -3.51 17.82 11.08
CA LYS A 582 -3.15 17.87 9.64
C LYS A 582 -3.95 16.89 8.80
N GLY A 583 -4.49 15.84 9.40
CA GLY A 583 -5.40 14.89 8.76
C GLY A 583 -6.05 13.96 9.77
N LEU A 584 -7.01 13.16 9.29
CA LEU A 584 -7.70 12.17 10.11
C LEU A 584 -8.06 10.93 9.27
N ALA A 585 -7.82 9.76 9.85
CA ALA A 585 -8.29 8.48 9.35
C ALA A 585 -8.98 7.70 10.48
N THR A 586 -10.15 7.13 10.17
CA THR A 586 -10.93 6.33 11.11
C THR A 586 -10.99 4.89 10.60
N TYR A 587 -10.88 3.92 11.50
CA TYR A 587 -11.10 2.52 11.19
C TYR A 587 -12.26 1.97 12.00
N ARG A 588 -13.29 1.51 11.28
CA ARG A 588 -14.43 0.80 11.84
C ARG A 588 -14.48 -0.61 11.23
N PRO A 589 -14.46 -1.69 12.04
CA PRO A 589 -14.62 -3.05 11.52
C PRO A 589 -15.91 -3.18 10.70
N ASN A 590 -15.82 -3.76 9.50
CA ASN A 590 -16.97 -3.97 8.61
C ASN A 590 -16.82 -5.27 7.79
N ALA A 591 -17.91 -5.68 7.11
CA ALA A 591 -17.98 -6.92 6.36
C ALA A 591 -17.05 -6.98 5.12
N ILE A 592 -16.53 -5.84 4.67
CA ILE A 592 -15.68 -5.73 3.46
C ILE A 592 -14.19 -5.80 3.84
N LEU A 593 -13.79 -5.13 4.93
CA LEU A 593 -12.40 -5.04 5.38
C LEU A 593 -12.02 -6.19 6.33
N GLY A 594 -12.98 -6.78 7.05
CA GLY A 594 -12.71 -7.74 8.12
C GLY A 594 -11.89 -7.14 9.27
N SER A 595 -11.45 -7.97 10.22
CA SER A 595 -10.45 -7.59 11.25
C SER A 595 -9.07 -8.14 10.86
N VAL A 596 -8.06 -7.27 10.75
CA VAL A 596 -6.67 -7.67 10.46
C VAL A 596 -6.03 -8.42 11.64
N LEU A 597 -6.50 -8.14 12.86
CA LEU A 597 -6.07 -8.77 14.10
C LEU A 597 -7.30 -9.40 14.77
N GLU A 598 -7.30 -10.73 14.90
CA GLU A 598 -8.37 -11.46 15.59
C GLU A 598 -8.05 -11.52 17.09
N VAL A 599 -8.90 -10.90 17.91
CA VAL A 599 -8.88 -11.09 19.36
C VAL A 599 -9.76 -12.28 19.69
N THR A 600 -9.22 -13.29 20.35
CA THR A 600 -10.00 -14.45 20.78
C THR A 600 -10.77 -14.09 22.04
N THR A 601 -12.04 -13.71 21.93
CA THR A 601 -12.95 -13.65 23.07
C THR A 601 -13.55 -15.04 23.33
N PRO A 602 -13.62 -15.51 24.59
CA PRO A 602 -14.41 -16.69 24.91
C PRO A 602 -15.89 -16.34 24.66
N ALA A 603 -16.51 -16.98 23.68
CA ALA A 603 -17.92 -16.79 23.40
C ALA A 603 -18.76 -17.32 24.59
N PRO A 604 -19.74 -16.55 25.10
CA PRO A 604 -20.80 -17.11 25.93
C PRO A 604 -21.60 -18.12 25.10
N ALA A 605 -22.06 -19.20 25.74
CA ALA A 605 -22.85 -20.24 25.09
C ALA A 605 -24.08 -19.64 24.36
N PRO A 606 -24.39 -20.11 23.13
CA PRO A 606 -25.45 -19.50 22.35
C PRO A 606 -26.81 -19.75 22.99
N VAL A 607 -27.52 -18.66 23.30
CA VAL A 607 -28.97 -18.70 23.57
C VAL A 607 -29.68 -18.67 22.22
N ALA A 608 -30.45 -19.71 21.94
CA ALA A 608 -31.19 -19.86 20.70
C ALA A 608 -32.25 -18.75 20.54
N ALA A 609 -32.06 -17.86 19.56
CA ALA A 609 -33.08 -16.95 19.07
C ALA A 609 -33.62 -17.45 17.71
N PRO A 610 -34.90 -17.20 17.37
CA PRO A 610 -35.52 -17.74 16.17
C PRO A 610 -34.94 -17.12 14.89
N ALA A 611 -34.85 -17.95 13.84
CA ALA A 611 -34.30 -17.59 12.54
C ALA A 611 -35.06 -16.40 11.90
N PRO A 612 -34.35 -15.36 11.39
CA PRO A 612 -34.97 -14.35 10.55
C PRO A 612 -35.29 -14.92 9.15
N ALA A 613 -36.43 -14.50 8.62
CA ALA A 613 -36.87 -14.84 7.27
C ALA A 613 -35.87 -14.35 6.21
N ALA A 614 -35.57 -15.22 5.25
CA ALA A 614 -34.65 -14.94 4.15
C ALA A 614 -35.17 -13.77 3.29
N VAL A 615 -34.42 -12.67 3.30
CA VAL A 615 -34.58 -11.58 2.34
C VAL A 615 -33.84 -11.99 1.07
N SER A 616 -34.58 -12.06 -0.05
CA SER A 616 -34.03 -12.41 -1.36
C SER A 616 -33.00 -11.37 -1.81
N ALA A 617 -31.78 -11.83 -2.08
CA ALA A 617 -30.72 -11.03 -2.68
C ALA A 617 -31.14 -10.47 -4.06
N PRO A 618 -30.62 -9.30 -4.48
CA PRO A 618 -30.89 -8.75 -5.80
C PRO A 618 -30.44 -9.73 -6.91
N PRO A 619 -31.11 -9.74 -8.08
CA PRO A 619 -30.81 -10.68 -9.15
C PRO A 619 -29.41 -10.40 -9.71
N VAL A 620 -28.45 -11.27 -9.36
CA VAL A 620 -27.11 -11.27 -9.95
C VAL A 620 -27.22 -11.91 -11.31
N ASP A 621 -26.85 -11.19 -12.38
CA ASP A 621 -26.72 -11.77 -13.71
C ASP A 621 -25.54 -12.76 -13.71
N PRO A 622 -25.77 -14.08 -13.79
CA PRO A 622 -24.72 -15.08 -13.69
C PRO A 622 -23.69 -14.98 -14.83
N MET A 623 -24.04 -14.34 -15.95
CA MET A 623 -23.12 -14.13 -17.07
C MET A 623 -22.17 -12.94 -16.88
N ARG A 624 -22.47 -12.04 -15.94
CA ARG A 624 -21.67 -10.84 -15.64
C ARG A 624 -20.94 -10.89 -14.31
N THR A 625 -21.17 -11.92 -13.50
CA THR A 625 -20.44 -12.17 -12.24
C THR A 625 -18.93 -12.30 -12.50
N VAL A 626 -18.11 -11.63 -11.69
CA VAL A 626 -16.65 -11.76 -11.78
C VAL A 626 -16.20 -13.05 -11.09
N ILE A 627 -15.35 -13.83 -11.76
CA ILE A 627 -14.72 -15.02 -11.19
C ILE A 627 -13.25 -14.67 -10.88
N GLU A 628 -12.98 -14.36 -9.62
CA GLU A 628 -11.68 -13.83 -9.15
C GLU A 628 -10.52 -14.80 -9.34
N SER A 629 -10.77 -16.11 -9.25
CA SER A 629 -9.74 -17.13 -9.44
C SER A 629 -10.33 -18.45 -9.97
N ARG A 630 -9.49 -19.24 -10.63
CA ARG A 630 -9.85 -20.58 -11.10
C ARG A 630 -10.14 -21.49 -9.90
N PRO A 631 -11.33 -22.10 -9.81
CA PRO A 631 -11.64 -23.04 -8.73
C PRO A 631 -10.68 -24.25 -8.74
N LYS A 632 -10.37 -24.78 -7.56
CA LYS A 632 -9.52 -25.97 -7.43
C LYS A 632 -10.30 -27.20 -7.89
N GLY A 633 -9.73 -27.96 -8.82
CA GLY A 633 -10.32 -29.20 -9.35
C GLY A 633 -10.38 -29.24 -10.89
N GLY A 634 -10.85 -30.37 -11.44
CA GLY A 634 -11.14 -30.52 -12.86
C GLY A 634 -12.38 -29.72 -13.26
N LEU A 635 -12.33 -29.02 -14.40
CA LEU A 635 -13.47 -28.32 -14.97
C LEU A 635 -14.06 -29.14 -16.11
N SER A 636 -15.38 -29.07 -16.31
CA SER A 636 -16.00 -29.63 -17.50
C SER A 636 -15.45 -28.89 -18.73
N ALA A 637 -14.91 -29.60 -19.70
CA ALA A 637 -14.31 -28.99 -20.88
C ALA A 637 -14.79 -29.68 -22.16
N VAL A 638 -14.91 -28.90 -23.23
CA VAL A 638 -15.20 -29.39 -24.58
C VAL A 638 -13.98 -29.13 -25.44
N ALA A 639 -13.46 -30.17 -26.09
CA ALA A 639 -12.41 -30.07 -27.09
C ALA A 639 -13.03 -30.20 -28.48
N GLU A 640 -12.96 -29.14 -29.30
CA GLU A 640 -13.49 -29.14 -30.66
C GLU A 640 -12.38 -28.96 -31.69
N LYS A 641 -12.40 -29.80 -32.73
CA LYS A 641 -11.56 -29.68 -33.91
C LYS A 641 -12.17 -28.65 -34.86
N VAL A 642 -11.44 -27.57 -35.13
CA VAL A 642 -11.85 -26.50 -36.04
C VAL A 642 -11.04 -26.62 -37.34
N GLU A 643 -11.75 -26.77 -38.45
CA GLU A 643 -11.19 -26.90 -39.80
C GLU A 643 -11.62 -25.72 -40.67
N TYR A 644 -10.65 -24.97 -41.19
CA TYR A 644 -10.88 -23.76 -41.98
C TYR A 644 -9.91 -23.66 -43.15
N TRP A 645 -10.25 -22.83 -44.14
CA TRP A 645 -9.42 -22.62 -45.32
C TRP A 645 -8.95 -21.17 -45.40
N THR A 646 -7.65 -21.01 -45.64
CA THR A 646 -6.99 -19.74 -45.92
C THR A 646 -6.44 -19.75 -47.34
N GLN A 647 -5.82 -18.66 -47.78
CA GLN A 647 -5.08 -18.65 -49.05
C GLN A 647 -3.90 -19.65 -49.05
N GLU A 648 -3.36 -19.98 -47.89
CA GLU A 648 -2.31 -20.99 -47.71
C GLU A 648 -2.86 -22.44 -47.69
N GLY A 649 -4.15 -22.62 -47.91
CA GLY A 649 -4.82 -23.92 -47.94
C GLY A 649 -5.54 -24.27 -46.64
N HIS A 650 -5.78 -25.58 -46.47
CA HIS A 650 -6.55 -26.15 -45.36
C HIS A 650 -5.75 -26.12 -44.06
N LYS A 651 -6.35 -25.61 -42.98
CA LYS A 651 -5.77 -25.51 -41.64
C LYS A 651 -6.66 -26.23 -40.63
N THR A 652 -6.04 -26.80 -39.61
CA THR A 652 -6.72 -27.52 -38.53
C THR A 652 -6.15 -27.09 -37.18
N LEU A 653 -7.03 -26.79 -36.22
CA LEU A 653 -6.66 -26.57 -34.83
C LEU A 653 -7.68 -27.16 -33.86
N TYR A 654 -7.28 -27.30 -32.60
CA TYR A 654 -8.16 -27.77 -31.53
C TYR A 654 -8.39 -26.63 -30.54
N ILE A 655 -9.65 -26.36 -30.21
CA ILE A 655 -10.03 -25.40 -29.17
C ILE A 655 -10.62 -26.17 -28.02
N ILE A 656 -10.10 -25.93 -26.82
CA ILE A 656 -10.64 -26.45 -25.58
C ILE A 656 -11.34 -25.31 -24.85
N VAL A 657 -12.61 -25.48 -24.51
CA VAL A 657 -13.39 -24.51 -23.72
C VAL A 657 -13.77 -25.16 -22.39
N SER A 658 -13.38 -24.55 -21.28
CA SER A 658 -13.73 -25.02 -19.93
C SER A 658 -14.89 -24.21 -19.36
N PHE A 659 -15.79 -24.90 -18.66
CA PHE A 659 -17.04 -24.39 -18.13
C PHE A 659 -17.09 -24.50 -16.61
N LEU A 660 -17.73 -23.52 -15.98
CA LEU A 660 -18.01 -23.48 -14.55
C LEU A 660 -19.51 -23.30 -14.31
N PRO A 661 -20.15 -24.15 -13.48
CA PRO A 661 -21.54 -23.93 -13.07
C PRO A 661 -21.61 -22.72 -12.14
N VAL A 662 -22.36 -21.70 -12.54
CA VAL A 662 -22.59 -20.47 -11.76
C VAL A 662 -24.04 -20.43 -11.28
N PRO A 663 -24.33 -20.13 -10.01
CA PRO A 663 -25.70 -19.99 -9.52
C PRO A 663 -26.46 -18.88 -10.24
N THR A 664 -27.70 -19.14 -10.63
CA THR A 664 -28.55 -18.15 -11.35
C THR A 664 -29.31 -17.20 -10.42
N GLY A 665 -29.16 -17.37 -9.10
CA GLY A 665 -29.94 -16.63 -8.10
C GLY A 665 -31.41 -17.05 -7.99
N ILE A 666 -31.88 -18.00 -8.81
CA ILE A 666 -33.26 -18.51 -8.81
C ILE A 666 -33.27 -19.96 -8.33
N GLY A 667 -33.55 -20.16 -7.04
CA GLY A 667 -33.51 -21.47 -6.41
C GLY A 667 -32.13 -22.14 -6.47
N ASN A 668 -32.09 -23.47 -6.57
CA ASN A 668 -30.84 -24.23 -6.63
C ASN A 668 -30.33 -24.45 -8.07
N ARG A 669 -30.66 -23.56 -9.00
CA ARG A 669 -30.33 -23.68 -10.43
C ARG A 669 -28.95 -23.07 -10.74
N THR A 670 -28.19 -23.72 -11.61
CA THR A 670 -26.90 -23.24 -12.12
C THR A 670 -26.92 -23.11 -13.64
N VAL A 671 -26.03 -22.29 -14.18
CA VAL A 671 -25.75 -22.19 -15.62
C VAL A 671 -24.27 -22.44 -15.87
N ASP A 672 -23.97 -23.26 -16.87
CA ASP A 672 -22.59 -23.54 -17.30
C ASP A 672 -22.04 -22.31 -18.04
N ARG A 673 -21.11 -21.62 -17.40
CA ARG A 673 -20.45 -20.45 -17.98
C ARG A 673 -19.07 -20.83 -18.49
N ALA A 674 -18.74 -20.49 -19.73
CA ALA A 674 -17.38 -20.65 -20.24
C ALA A 674 -16.44 -19.69 -19.50
N ILE A 675 -15.32 -20.21 -18.98
CA ILE A 675 -14.37 -19.45 -18.18
C ILE A 675 -12.94 -19.50 -18.70
N GLU A 676 -12.59 -20.52 -19.47
CA GLU A 676 -11.24 -20.66 -20.04
C GLU A 676 -11.31 -21.20 -21.47
N PHE A 677 -10.41 -20.71 -22.31
CA PHE A 677 -10.25 -21.07 -23.71
C PHE A 677 -8.78 -21.39 -23.94
N PHE A 678 -8.49 -22.56 -24.48
CA PHE A 678 -7.13 -23.03 -24.72
C PHE A 678 -6.98 -23.62 -26.11
N MET A 679 -5.77 -23.51 -26.64
CA MET A 679 -5.32 -24.25 -27.82
C MET A 679 -4.11 -25.10 -27.38
N PRO A 680 -4.12 -26.44 -27.54
CA PRO A 680 -3.02 -27.30 -27.10
C PRO A 680 -1.67 -26.92 -27.73
N VAL A 681 -0.57 -27.12 -26.98
CA VAL A 681 0.79 -26.79 -27.40
C VAL A 681 1.30 -27.80 -28.42
N GLY A 682 1.94 -27.32 -29.49
CA GLY A 682 2.47 -28.16 -30.58
C GLY A 682 2.31 -27.58 -31.99
N GLN A 683 1.86 -26.34 -32.14
CA GLN A 683 1.65 -25.70 -33.43
C GLN A 683 2.53 -24.44 -33.57
N SER A 684 3.37 -24.38 -34.60
CA SER A 684 4.53 -23.47 -34.72
C SER A 684 4.33 -22.28 -35.66
N GLY A 685 3.13 -22.05 -36.19
CA GLY A 685 2.84 -20.94 -37.11
C GLY A 685 2.57 -19.59 -36.43
N GLU A 686 2.89 -18.48 -37.11
CA GLU A 686 2.65 -17.11 -36.63
C GLU A 686 1.18 -16.87 -36.25
N SER A 687 0.23 -17.28 -37.11
CA SER A 687 -1.21 -17.23 -36.84
C SER A 687 -1.63 -17.96 -35.57
N GLN A 688 -1.01 -19.10 -35.28
CA GLN A 688 -1.33 -19.94 -34.12
C GLN A 688 -0.82 -19.32 -32.82
N GLN A 689 0.29 -18.57 -32.85
CA GLN A 689 0.76 -17.79 -31.71
C GLN A 689 -0.23 -16.66 -31.37
N TRP A 690 -0.75 -15.96 -32.38
CA TRP A 690 -1.78 -14.92 -32.21
C TRP A 690 -3.08 -15.50 -31.66
N ILE A 691 -3.53 -16.65 -32.17
CA ILE A 691 -4.71 -17.35 -31.65
C ILE A 691 -4.50 -17.76 -30.19
N THR A 692 -3.33 -18.31 -29.84
CA THR A 692 -3.00 -18.70 -28.46
C THR A 692 -3.04 -17.52 -27.49
N SER A 693 -2.45 -16.38 -27.89
CA SER A 693 -2.52 -15.12 -27.14
C SER A 693 -3.97 -14.65 -26.97
N SER A 694 -4.75 -14.69 -28.06
CA SER A 694 -6.15 -14.29 -28.06
C SER A 694 -7.01 -15.16 -27.15
N MET A 695 -6.76 -16.47 -27.09
CA MET A 695 -7.48 -17.39 -26.19
C MET A 695 -7.19 -17.10 -24.70
N ARG A 696 -5.96 -16.70 -24.36
CA ARG A 696 -5.62 -16.25 -22.99
C ARG A 696 -6.36 -14.95 -22.61
N LEU A 697 -6.41 -13.99 -23.53
CA LEU A 697 -7.16 -12.75 -23.36
C LEU A 697 -8.67 -13.01 -23.27
N LEU A 698 -9.20 -13.92 -24.09
CA LEU A 698 -10.61 -14.32 -24.07
C LEU A 698 -10.98 -15.00 -22.74
N SER A 699 -10.08 -15.80 -22.17
CA SER A 699 -10.25 -16.40 -20.84
C SER A 699 -10.29 -15.36 -19.72
N LEU A 700 -9.54 -14.26 -19.84
CA LEU A 700 -9.63 -13.12 -18.91
C LEU A 700 -10.95 -12.37 -19.08
N ALA A 701 -11.37 -12.09 -20.31
CA ALA A 701 -12.65 -11.43 -20.60
C ALA A 701 -13.85 -12.26 -20.11
N ALA A 702 -13.77 -13.58 -20.22
CA ALA A 702 -14.80 -14.49 -19.75
C ALA A 702 -14.96 -14.51 -18.24
N ARG A 703 -13.84 -14.56 -17.50
CA ARG A 703 -13.86 -14.45 -16.03
C ARG A 703 -14.31 -13.07 -15.56
N GLY A 704 -14.04 -12.03 -16.34
CA GLY A 704 -14.39 -10.65 -16.03
C GLY A 704 -15.84 -10.24 -16.33
N GLY A 705 -16.68 -11.06 -16.97
CA GLY A 705 -18.07 -10.66 -17.27
C GLY A 705 -18.32 -10.09 -18.67
N PHE A 706 -17.35 -10.17 -19.59
CA PHE A 706 -17.41 -9.46 -20.88
C PHE A 706 -17.17 -10.36 -22.10
N LEU A 707 -17.40 -11.67 -21.98
CA LEU A 707 -17.16 -12.65 -23.05
C LEU A 707 -17.89 -12.29 -24.36
N GLU A 708 -19.16 -11.92 -24.29
CA GLU A 708 -19.97 -11.59 -25.47
C GLU A 708 -19.37 -10.40 -26.25
N ARG A 709 -18.96 -9.35 -25.52
CA ARG A 709 -18.32 -8.18 -26.11
C ARG A 709 -16.97 -8.54 -26.73
N ALA A 710 -16.16 -9.34 -26.04
CA ALA A 710 -14.88 -9.79 -26.56
C ALA A 710 -15.02 -10.60 -27.84
N LEU A 711 -15.98 -11.54 -27.91
CA LEU A 711 -16.27 -12.29 -29.13
C LEU A 711 -16.81 -11.39 -30.25
N SER A 712 -17.66 -10.43 -29.93
CA SER A 712 -18.16 -9.44 -30.90
C SER A 712 -17.04 -8.58 -31.49
N ASP A 713 -16.06 -8.17 -30.68
CA ASP A 713 -14.93 -7.38 -31.13
C ASP A 713 -13.93 -8.23 -31.94
N MET A 714 -13.70 -9.49 -31.56
CA MET A 714 -12.91 -10.44 -32.36
C MET A 714 -13.52 -10.69 -33.75
N ARG A 715 -14.85 -10.70 -33.88
CA ARG A 715 -15.56 -10.85 -35.17
C ARG A 715 -15.30 -9.69 -36.14
N LYS A 716 -14.86 -8.52 -35.64
CA LYS A 716 -14.57 -7.32 -36.44
C LYS A 716 -13.10 -7.22 -36.85
N VAL A 717 -12.25 -8.13 -36.38
CA VAL A 717 -10.82 -8.13 -36.73
C VAL A 717 -10.68 -8.51 -38.19
N ALA A 718 -10.08 -7.61 -38.97
CA ALA A 718 -9.72 -7.83 -40.37
C ALA A 718 -8.20 -7.87 -40.52
N TRP A 719 -7.73 -8.53 -41.57
CA TRP A 719 -6.32 -8.60 -41.95
C TRP A 719 -6.14 -8.45 -43.46
N ASP A 720 -4.89 -8.38 -43.93
CA ASP A 720 -4.54 -8.23 -45.35
C ASP A 720 -4.28 -9.56 -46.08
N ARG A 721 -4.33 -10.71 -45.38
CA ARG A 721 -4.08 -12.05 -45.94
C ARG A 721 -5.30 -12.73 -46.61
N GLY A 722 -6.37 -11.95 -46.83
CA GLY A 722 -7.59 -12.37 -47.54
C GLY A 722 -8.56 -13.23 -46.71
N PRO A 723 -9.79 -13.49 -47.21
CA PRO A 723 -10.86 -14.04 -46.39
C PRO A 723 -10.63 -15.50 -45.99
N VAL A 724 -11.09 -15.85 -44.80
CA VAL A 724 -10.99 -17.19 -44.21
C VAL A 724 -12.32 -17.91 -44.32
N ARG A 725 -12.34 -19.11 -44.89
CA ARG A 725 -13.55 -19.91 -45.03
C ARG A 725 -13.75 -20.83 -43.82
N LEU A 726 -14.86 -20.67 -43.11
CA LEU A 726 -15.23 -21.54 -41.99
C LEU A 726 -16.75 -21.53 -41.77
N GLY A 727 -17.34 -22.73 -41.76
CA GLY A 727 -18.78 -22.94 -41.55
C GLY A 727 -19.64 -22.77 -42.80
N THR A 728 -20.94 -22.97 -42.63
CA THR A 728 -21.96 -22.85 -43.67
C THR A 728 -23.18 -22.09 -43.15
N HIS A 729 -23.84 -21.36 -44.03
CA HIS A 729 -25.06 -20.62 -43.76
C HIS A 729 -26.21 -21.20 -44.57
N GLN A 730 -27.34 -21.47 -43.93
CA GLN A 730 -28.55 -21.93 -44.62
C GLN A 730 -29.33 -20.73 -45.15
N ARG A 731 -29.53 -20.66 -46.47
CA ARG A 731 -30.40 -19.66 -47.10
C ARG A 731 -31.87 -20.00 -46.82
N ALA A 732 -32.75 -19.02 -46.99
CA ALA A 732 -34.19 -19.17 -46.78
C ALA A 732 -34.85 -20.25 -47.68
N ASP A 733 -34.20 -20.63 -48.78
CA ASP A 733 -34.58 -21.71 -49.70
C ASP A 733 -34.04 -23.10 -49.27
N GLY A 734 -33.35 -23.18 -48.13
CA GLY A 734 -32.76 -24.40 -47.58
C GLY A 734 -31.36 -24.72 -48.10
N ALA A 735 -30.81 -23.95 -49.05
CA ALA A 735 -29.47 -24.19 -49.60
C ALA A 735 -28.37 -23.79 -48.61
N MET A 736 -27.39 -24.68 -48.39
CA MET A 736 -26.22 -24.41 -47.54
C MET A 736 -25.12 -23.75 -48.37
N VAL A 737 -24.67 -22.56 -47.99
CA VAL A 737 -23.56 -21.84 -48.65
C VAL A 737 -22.37 -21.69 -47.70
N PRO A 738 -21.12 -21.78 -48.19
CA PRO A 738 -19.94 -21.57 -47.34
C PRO A 738 -19.87 -20.15 -46.77
N MET A 739 -19.40 -20.04 -45.53
CA MET A 739 -19.18 -18.76 -44.86
C MET A 739 -17.73 -18.30 -44.95
N TRP A 740 -17.55 -16.99 -45.08
CA TRP A 740 -16.26 -16.31 -45.16
C TRP A 740 -16.14 -15.27 -44.04
N HIS A 741 -14.93 -15.09 -43.53
CA HIS A 741 -14.59 -14.22 -42.41
C HIS A 741 -13.38 -13.36 -42.77
N ASP A 742 -13.29 -12.14 -42.24
CA ASP A 742 -12.27 -11.16 -42.62
C ASP A 742 -10.87 -11.45 -42.05
N SER A 743 -10.75 -12.40 -41.11
CA SER A 743 -9.48 -12.88 -40.56
C SER A 743 -9.64 -14.25 -39.89
N GLU A 744 -8.51 -14.90 -39.57
CA GLU A 744 -8.53 -16.10 -38.72
C GLU A 744 -9.10 -15.80 -37.33
N VAL A 745 -8.84 -14.63 -36.75
CA VAL A 745 -9.40 -14.22 -35.44
C VAL A 745 -10.93 -14.16 -35.50
N ALA A 746 -11.49 -13.60 -36.57
CA ALA A 746 -12.94 -13.52 -36.78
C ALA A 746 -13.59 -14.89 -37.03
N ALA A 747 -12.88 -15.79 -37.73
CA ALA A 747 -13.30 -17.18 -37.93
C ALA A 747 -13.29 -17.97 -36.61
N ILE A 748 -12.24 -17.83 -35.80
CA ILE A 748 -12.14 -18.50 -34.50
C ILE A 748 -13.19 -17.97 -33.51
N ALA A 749 -13.48 -16.67 -33.49
CA ALA A 749 -14.58 -16.14 -32.70
C ALA A 749 -15.93 -16.79 -33.08
N PHE A 750 -16.17 -17.01 -34.38
CA PHE A 750 -17.35 -17.72 -34.85
C PHE A 750 -17.36 -19.20 -34.44
N ALA A 751 -16.22 -19.90 -34.49
CA ALA A 751 -16.10 -21.27 -33.99
C ALA A 751 -16.46 -21.36 -32.51
N VAL A 752 -15.91 -20.46 -31.69
CA VAL A 752 -16.19 -20.37 -30.26
C VAL A 752 -17.67 -20.09 -29.99
N GLN A 753 -18.29 -19.16 -30.72
CA GLN A 753 -19.73 -18.92 -30.59
C GLN A 753 -20.57 -20.17 -30.89
N ASN A 754 -20.20 -20.96 -31.89
CA ASN A 754 -20.89 -22.20 -32.21
C ASN A 754 -20.65 -23.33 -31.18
N ILE A 755 -19.46 -23.38 -30.55
CA ILE A 755 -19.19 -24.27 -29.42
C ILE A 755 -20.14 -23.92 -28.26
N LEU A 756 -20.24 -22.64 -27.92
CA LEU A 756 -21.09 -22.14 -26.84
C LEU A 756 -22.58 -22.37 -27.14
N ALA A 757 -23.04 -22.09 -28.36
CA ALA A 757 -24.43 -22.31 -28.77
C ALA A 757 -24.83 -23.79 -28.71
N ARG A 758 -23.95 -24.71 -29.12
CA ARG A 758 -24.19 -26.16 -29.04
C ARG A 758 -24.24 -26.65 -27.60
N ARG A 759 -23.38 -26.13 -26.71
CA ARG A 759 -23.40 -26.45 -25.28
C ARG A 759 -24.70 -26.02 -24.59
N VAL A 760 -25.33 -24.94 -25.07
CA VAL A 760 -26.65 -24.49 -24.58
C VAL A 760 -27.78 -25.42 -25.09
N ALA A 761 -27.67 -25.94 -26.31
CA ALA A 761 -28.68 -26.82 -26.90
C ALA A 761 -28.63 -28.27 -26.37
N GLU A 762 -27.45 -28.80 -26.05
CA GLU A 762 -27.23 -30.15 -25.54
C GLU A 762 -26.26 -30.12 -24.33
N PRO A 763 -26.78 -30.00 -23.09
CA PRO A 763 -25.94 -29.85 -21.89
C PRO A 763 -25.07 -31.06 -21.56
N GLN A 764 -25.42 -32.25 -22.07
CA GLN A 764 -24.68 -33.50 -21.90
C GLN A 764 -23.82 -33.81 -23.14
N GLN A 765 -22.83 -32.97 -23.44
CA GLN A 765 -21.76 -33.36 -24.36
C GLN A 765 -20.70 -34.18 -23.61
N GLN A 766 -20.35 -35.32 -24.23
CA GLN A 766 -19.47 -36.38 -23.74
C GLN A 766 -18.26 -35.87 -22.93
N SER A 767 -18.20 -36.19 -21.64
CA SER A 767 -17.00 -36.03 -20.83
C SER A 767 -15.94 -37.02 -21.32
N LEU A 768 -14.86 -36.53 -21.91
CA LEU A 768 -13.65 -37.35 -22.09
C LEU A 768 -12.91 -37.35 -20.75
N PRO A 769 -12.81 -38.49 -20.03
CA PRO A 769 -11.88 -38.58 -18.92
C PRO A 769 -10.48 -38.55 -19.54
N LEU A 770 -9.77 -37.44 -19.35
CA LEU A 770 -8.32 -37.44 -19.48
C LEU A 770 -7.81 -37.97 -18.16
N ASP A 771 -7.64 -39.29 -18.06
CA ASP A 771 -6.92 -39.89 -16.95
C ASP A 771 -5.50 -39.29 -16.95
N GLU A 772 -5.15 -38.58 -15.87
CA GLU A 772 -3.75 -38.31 -15.57
C GLU A 772 -3.09 -39.66 -15.30
N PRO A 773 -2.05 -40.08 -16.05
CA PRO A 773 -1.39 -41.34 -15.74
C PRO A 773 -0.77 -41.24 -14.34
N GLU A 774 -1.14 -42.18 -13.47
CA GLU A 774 -0.50 -42.35 -12.17
C GLU A 774 1.01 -42.51 -12.33
N ALA A 775 1.77 -41.79 -11.49
CA ALA A 775 3.21 -41.96 -11.41
C ALA A 775 3.53 -43.40 -10.94
N PRO A 776 4.34 -44.18 -11.68
CA PRO A 776 4.72 -45.50 -11.21
C PRO A 776 5.58 -45.36 -9.94
N LEU A 777 5.12 -45.95 -8.85
CA LEU A 777 5.89 -46.11 -7.63
C LEU A 777 7.02 -47.12 -7.86
N GLY A 778 8.27 -46.68 -7.64
CA GLY A 778 9.44 -47.56 -7.50
C GLY A 778 10.46 -47.52 -8.64
N MET A 779 11.03 -46.36 -8.94
CA MET A 779 12.22 -46.27 -9.81
C MET A 779 13.51 -46.07 -9.01
N PRO A 780 14.58 -46.83 -9.31
CA PRO A 780 15.88 -46.70 -8.64
C PRO A 780 16.55 -45.35 -8.99
N PRO A 781 17.50 -44.87 -8.15
CA PRO A 781 18.06 -43.53 -8.29
C PRO A 781 18.74 -43.32 -9.65
N ALA A 782 18.46 -42.17 -10.25
CA ALA A 782 18.93 -41.79 -11.59
C ALA A 782 20.46 -41.67 -11.64
N MET A 783 21.09 -42.43 -12.54
CA MET A 783 22.47 -42.17 -12.95
C MET A 783 22.48 -41.13 -14.06
N ALA A 784 23.24 -40.05 -13.88
CA ALA A 784 23.34 -38.97 -14.85
C ALA A 784 23.90 -39.46 -16.19
N GLY A 785 23.14 -39.24 -17.26
CA GLY A 785 23.45 -39.68 -18.62
C GLY A 785 22.99 -38.68 -19.69
N LYS A 786 23.02 -39.09 -20.96
CA LYS A 786 22.54 -38.23 -22.07
C LYS A 786 21.01 -38.10 -22.05
N LYS A 787 20.50 -37.05 -22.71
CA LYS A 787 19.05 -36.80 -22.83
C LYS A 787 18.38 -37.92 -23.63
N CYS A 788 17.35 -38.53 -23.05
CA CYS A 788 16.50 -39.50 -23.73
C CYS A 788 15.65 -38.81 -24.80
N SER A 789 15.63 -39.35 -26.01
CA SER A 789 14.81 -38.88 -27.12
C SER A 789 13.31 -39.04 -26.88
N GLU A 790 12.92 -39.95 -25.99
CA GLU A 790 11.52 -40.29 -25.74
C GLU A 790 10.96 -39.55 -24.51
N CYS A 791 11.59 -39.71 -23.33
CA CYS A 791 11.09 -39.08 -22.10
C CYS A 791 11.78 -37.74 -21.75
N GLY A 792 12.85 -37.37 -22.47
CA GLY A 792 13.58 -36.12 -22.21
C GLY A 792 14.48 -36.11 -20.97
N ALA A 793 14.53 -37.19 -20.18
CA ALA A 793 15.39 -37.29 -18.99
C ALA A 793 16.87 -37.49 -19.35
N HIS A 794 17.78 -36.85 -18.61
CA HIS A 794 19.24 -36.99 -18.78
C HIS A 794 19.75 -38.24 -18.07
N ALA A 795 19.30 -39.39 -18.55
CA ALA A 795 19.44 -40.69 -17.87
C ALA A 795 19.77 -41.85 -18.83
N VAL A 796 20.16 -41.55 -20.07
CA VAL A 796 20.59 -42.56 -21.06
C VAL A 796 22.05 -42.95 -20.83
N ILE A 797 22.29 -44.24 -20.64
CA ILE A 797 23.60 -44.88 -20.47
C ILE A 797 23.79 -45.96 -21.53
N ARG A 798 25.02 -46.44 -21.74
CA ARG A 798 25.27 -47.61 -22.60
C ARG A 798 25.15 -48.87 -21.75
N LYS A 799 24.21 -49.75 -22.07
CA LYS A 799 23.99 -51.02 -21.38
C LYS A 799 23.92 -52.14 -22.41
N ASP A 800 24.79 -53.13 -22.29
CA ASP A 800 24.86 -54.30 -23.18
C ASP A 800 25.00 -53.95 -24.67
N GLY A 801 25.78 -52.91 -24.98
CA GLY A 801 26.02 -52.44 -26.36
C GLY A 801 24.91 -51.56 -26.93
N CYS A 802 23.83 -51.31 -26.19
CA CYS A 802 22.73 -50.44 -26.60
C CYS A 802 22.63 -49.21 -25.71
N ASP A 803 22.14 -48.10 -26.27
CA ASP A 803 21.72 -46.97 -25.46
C ASP A 803 20.47 -47.36 -24.66
N TYR A 804 20.47 -47.14 -23.35
CA TYR A 804 19.39 -47.52 -22.44
C TYR A 804 19.08 -46.38 -21.46
N CYS A 805 17.83 -45.94 -21.41
CA CYS A 805 17.38 -44.93 -20.45
C CYS A 805 17.03 -45.56 -19.11
N THR A 806 17.77 -45.21 -18.05
CA THR A 806 17.51 -45.71 -16.70
C THR A 806 16.21 -45.18 -16.08
N GLN A 807 15.60 -44.15 -16.67
CA GLN A 807 14.40 -43.49 -16.14
C GLN A 807 13.09 -43.90 -16.81
N CYS A 808 13.10 -44.36 -18.06
CA CYS A 808 11.87 -44.85 -18.72
C CYS A 808 12.05 -46.21 -19.38
N GLY A 809 13.25 -46.78 -19.33
CA GLY A 809 13.56 -48.08 -19.94
C GLY A 809 13.76 -48.06 -21.46
N HIS A 810 13.74 -46.88 -22.10
CA HIS A 810 13.90 -46.76 -23.56
C HIS A 810 15.23 -47.36 -24.04
N LEU A 811 15.18 -48.22 -25.06
CA LEU A 811 16.35 -48.80 -25.74
C LEU A 811 16.56 -48.08 -27.07
N GLY A 812 17.67 -47.35 -27.18
CA GLY A 812 18.11 -46.66 -28.38
C GLY A 812 19.01 -47.55 -29.26
N SER A 813 19.83 -46.91 -30.10
CA SER A 813 20.69 -47.61 -31.05
C SER A 813 21.65 -48.59 -30.36
N CYS A 814 21.62 -49.85 -30.81
CA CYS A 814 22.58 -50.89 -30.46
C CYS A 814 23.75 -50.86 -31.44
N GLY A 815 24.97 -50.81 -30.92
CA GLY A 815 26.20 -50.77 -31.71
C GLY A 815 27.39 -51.30 -30.95
#